data_AF-A0A921KNY2-F1
#
_entry.id   AF-A0A921KNY2-F1
#
_cell.length_a   1.000
_cell.length_b   1.000
_cell.length_c   1.000
_cell.angle_alpha   90.00
_cell.angle_beta   90.00
_cell.angle_gamma   90.00
#
_symmetry.space_group_name_H-M   'P 1'
#
loop_
_entity.id
_entity.type
_entity.pdbx_description
1 polymer ?
#
loop_
_entity_poly.entity_id
_entity_poly.type
_entity_poly.pdbx_seq_one_letter_code
_entity_poly.pdbx_strand_id
1 'polypeptide(L)'
;TLPAYLNALAGKGVHVVTVNDYLAGYQSDLMGRVFRTLGLTTGVIKSGMTPAERREQYAADITYGTNNEFGFDYLRDNMTLSPEERVQRGHFFAIVDEVDSILIDEARTPLIISGPGSGDANKWFSEFAKVVTHLRRDRDYEVDEKKRTVGVLESGIDEVEDHLGIDNLYESLNTPLIGFLNNAIKAKELFKRDKDYVVLNGEVMIVDEHTGRILAGRRYNEGMHQAIEAKEGVKIKAENQTLATITLQNYFKLYEKLSGMTGTAETEAAEFMNTYKLGVVPIPTHRPMQRVDQADRIYRTEKAKFDAVVEDIVERHEKGQPVLVGTTSVEKSEYLSKLLTAQGVAHEVLNAKNHAGEAAIVAMAGAKGAVTVATNMAGRGTDIMLGGNVEFMAHAELEKRGLDAEEDPEAYEAAWDEEIERAKQAVAEQHDEVVELGGLYVLGTERHESRRIDNQLRGRSGRQGDPGESRFYLSLQDDLMRLFNSGAAESLLARGGVDESIPLTGRMVSGAIQRAQNSIESRNAEIRKNVLKYDDVLTKQRRKFYEERARILEGEELDAHIERFIEEVIGGTVDAHTAGKPGEDVDLEELWGALRPAYPVSLTPQDVIDEVGGKENLEASELKQEILADAKLAYEKREEELGEEGLHQLQRRVLLSVMDRRWREHLYEMDYLKEGIGLRAMAQRDPLIEYEREGHLMFNDMMAGVKEDVVGYVYNLEVQVEKAKHVVPQAVSDLLRRTGAKAAAAVEAGAGAKAGAEPASTATEEKDADAETTASETTASETTGSEATGSAEAEDTEAEDQLKAESSVVLRAKGLDDGPNERQLRYSSAEGSDVQDSGTLTRAQRRRRARGEDGTAANTVSDKPEGAPQGDGLNRAQRRSGRRRKG
;
A
#
# COMPACT_ATOMS: atom_id res chain seq x y z
N THR A 1 22.65 10.10 12.34
CA THR A 1 23.13 10.24 13.74
C THR A 1 23.01 11.66 14.27
N LEU A 2 23.95 12.59 14.01
CA LEU A 2 24.01 13.91 14.67
C LEU A 2 22.69 14.72 14.67
N PRO A 3 22.02 15.00 13.53
CA PRO A 3 20.76 15.73 13.54
C PRO A 3 19.61 14.93 14.17
N ALA A 4 19.62 13.59 14.08
CA ALA A 4 18.59 12.76 14.72
C ALA A 4 18.67 12.90 16.25
N TYR A 5 19.86 12.71 16.84
CA TYR A 5 20.10 12.90 18.27
C TYR A 5 19.62 14.28 18.76
N LEU A 6 20.06 15.36 18.09
CA LEU A 6 19.72 16.73 18.52
C LEU A 6 18.22 17.02 18.55
N ASN A 7 17.43 16.43 17.65
CA ASN A 7 15.99 16.68 17.58
C ASN A 7 15.18 15.66 18.41
N ALA A 8 15.70 14.45 18.60
CA ALA A 8 15.11 13.44 19.49
C ALA A 8 15.03 13.91 20.96
N LEU A 9 15.96 14.78 21.39
CA LEU A 9 15.92 15.46 22.71
C LEU A 9 14.62 16.27 22.96
N ALA A 10 13.77 16.50 21.95
CA ALA A 10 12.46 17.12 22.12
C ALA A 10 11.36 16.13 22.59
N GLY A 11 11.64 14.82 22.69
CA GLY A 11 10.69 13.78 23.13
C GLY A 11 9.57 13.44 22.11
N LYS A 12 9.48 14.19 21.00
CA LYS A 12 8.46 14.03 19.95
C LYS A 12 8.73 12.89 18.94
N GLY A 13 9.87 12.21 19.03
CA GLY A 13 10.31 11.19 18.05
C GLY A 13 10.93 11.78 16.77
N VAL A 14 11.83 11.02 16.13
CA VAL A 14 12.45 11.37 14.83
C VAL A 14 12.36 10.18 13.89
N HIS A 15 11.82 10.38 12.69
CA HIS A 15 11.75 9.33 11.67
C HIS A 15 12.95 9.42 10.72
N VAL A 16 13.67 8.29 10.57
CA VAL A 16 14.77 8.14 9.60
C VAL A 16 14.29 7.19 8.50
N VAL A 17 14.15 7.73 7.30
CA VAL A 17 13.54 7.01 6.17
C VAL A 17 14.62 6.49 5.24
N THR A 18 14.59 5.19 4.95
CA THR A 18 15.50 4.51 4.00
C THR A 18 14.71 3.88 2.85
N VAL A 19 15.40 3.52 1.77
CA VAL A 19 14.77 2.93 0.56
C VAL A 19 14.32 1.47 0.70
N ASN A 20 14.73 0.72 1.74
CA ASN A 20 14.22 -0.64 2.01
C ASN A 20 14.40 -1.05 3.47
N ASP A 21 13.64 -2.06 3.89
CA ASP A 21 13.62 -2.60 5.27
C ASP A 21 14.96 -3.18 5.75
N TYR A 22 15.80 -3.67 4.83
CA TYR A 22 17.14 -4.17 5.17
C TYR A 22 18.04 -3.03 5.64
N LEU A 23 18.05 -1.91 4.91
CA LEU A 23 18.78 -0.70 5.30
C LEU A 23 18.16 -0.06 6.55
N ALA A 24 16.83 -0.07 6.70
CA ALA A 24 16.17 0.40 7.91
C ALA A 24 16.65 -0.39 9.15
N GLY A 25 16.71 -1.72 9.04
CA GLY A 25 17.27 -2.59 10.08
C GLY A 25 18.75 -2.31 10.34
N TYR A 26 19.59 -2.49 9.33
CA TYR A 26 21.05 -2.35 9.45
C TYR A 26 21.49 -0.99 9.99
N GLN A 27 20.92 0.11 9.48
CA GLN A 27 21.24 1.45 9.99
C GLN A 27 20.74 1.67 11.43
N SER A 28 19.56 1.14 11.78
CA SER A 28 19.02 1.21 13.15
C SER A 28 19.88 0.42 14.14
N ASP A 29 20.31 -0.78 13.78
CA ASP A 29 21.16 -1.62 14.62
C ASP A 29 22.57 -1.02 14.80
N LEU A 30 23.15 -0.50 13.72
CA LEU A 30 24.50 0.09 13.72
C LEU A 30 24.54 1.44 14.44
N MET A 31 23.62 2.37 14.13
CA MET A 31 23.58 3.70 14.77
C MET A 31 22.91 3.67 16.15
N GLY A 32 22.01 2.72 16.39
CA GLY A 32 21.41 2.44 17.69
C GLY A 32 22.45 2.12 18.77
N ARG A 33 23.63 1.56 18.42
CA ARG A 33 24.76 1.43 19.35
C ARG A 33 25.18 2.80 19.93
N VAL A 34 25.22 3.83 19.09
CA VAL A 34 25.55 5.21 19.50
C VAL A 34 24.40 5.84 20.29
N PHE A 35 23.15 5.69 19.81
CA PHE A 35 21.99 6.27 20.49
C PHE A 35 21.77 5.68 21.89
N ARG A 36 21.84 4.34 22.04
CA ARG A 36 21.76 3.65 23.35
C ARG A 36 22.88 4.09 24.30
N THR A 37 24.10 4.28 23.79
CA THR A 37 25.23 4.82 24.59
C THR A 37 24.98 6.26 25.08
N LEU A 38 24.16 7.04 24.37
CA LEU A 38 23.75 8.39 24.73
C LEU A 38 22.40 8.44 25.48
N GLY A 39 21.85 7.30 25.88
CA GLY A 39 20.60 7.20 26.64
C GLY A 39 19.31 7.35 25.82
N LEU A 40 19.38 7.32 24.48
CA LEU A 40 18.21 7.30 23.61
C LEU A 40 17.85 5.88 23.15
N THR A 41 16.56 5.64 23.00
CA THR A 41 16.00 4.43 22.38
C THR A 41 16.08 4.51 20.85
N THR A 42 15.92 3.37 20.18
CA THR A 42 15.87 3.32 18.71
C THR A 42 14.97 2.17 18.28
N GLY A 43 13.98 2.45 17.45
CA GLY A 43 13.05 1.47 16.88
C GLY A 43 13.23 1.29 15.39
N VAL A 44 12.61 0.25 14.82
CA VAL A 44 12.57 0.02 13.37
C VAL A 44 11.23 -0.56 12.93
N ILE A 45 10.59 0.07 11.96
CA ILE A 45 9.40 -0.43 11.27
C ILE A 45 9.84 -1.29 10.08
N LYS A 46 9.23 -2.47 9.95
CA LYS A 46 9.44 -3.43 8.86
C LYS A 46 8.10 -4.02 8.43
N SER A 47 8.01 -4.47 7.18
CA SER A 47 6.81 -5.09 6.64
C SER A 47 6.48 -6.40 7.37
N GLY A 48 5.19 -6.64 7.60
CA GLY A 48 4.69 -7.79 8.37
C GLY A 48 4.68 -7.65 9.90
N MET A 49 5.12 -6.51 10.46
CA MET A 49 4.91 -6.17 11.88
C MET A 49 3.44 -5.86 12.18
N THR A 50 2.95 -6.36 13.32
CA THR A 50 1.60 -6.11 13.84
C THR A 50 1.45 -4.68 14.37
N PRO A 51 0.22 -4.14 14.50
CA PRO A 51 0.01 -2.79 15.05
C PRO A 51 0.58 -2.58 16.46
N ALA A 52 0.54 -3.61 17.31
CA ALA A 52 1.10 -3.55 18.66
C ALA A 52 2.63 -3.39 18.65
N GLU A 53 3.33 -4.20 17.85
CA GLU A 53 4.78 -4.09 17.65
C GLU A 53 5.14 -2.72 17.07
N ARG A 54 4.42 -2.25 16.04
CA ARG A 54 4.65 -0.93 15.42
C ARG A 54 4.57 0.20 16.45
N ARG A 55 3.54 0.20 17.32
CA ARG A 55 3.36 1.23 18.35
C ARG A 55 4.55 1.31 19.32
N GLU A 56 5.14 0.18 19.68
CA GLU A 56 6.39 0.14 20.46
C GLU A 56 7.57 0.77 19.68
N GLN A 57 7.71 0.42 18.39
CA GLN A 57 8.79 0.95 17.54
C GLN A 57 8.64 2.46 17.24
N TYR A 58 7.41 2.99 17.17
CA TYR A 58 7.14 4.44 17.06
C TYR A 58 7.33 5.18 18.40
N ALA A 59 7.15 4.51 19.55
CA ALA A 59 7.38 5.10 20.86
C ALA A 59 8.88 5.38 21.15
N ALA A 60 9.79 4.73 20.41
CA ALA A 60 11.22 5.00 20.48
C ALA A 60 11.60 6.41 19.99
N ASP A 61 12.62 7.02 20.61
CA ASP A 61 13.08 8.40 20.36
C ASP A 61 13.47 8.65 18.90
N ILE A 62 13.96 7.60 18.23
CA ILE A 62 14.34 7.60 16.81
C ILE A 62 13.81 6.30 16.20
N THR A 63 12.99 6.41 15.15
CA THR A 63 12.38 5.26 14.46
C THR A 63 12.90 5.20 13.03
N TYR A 64 13.47 4.07 12.64
CA TYR A 64 13.88 3.79 11.26
C TYR A 64 12.74 3.08 10.49
N GLY A 65 12.68 3.25 9.17
CA GLY A 65 11.67 2.57 8.34
C GLY A 65 11.72 2.99 6.88
N THR A 66 10.80 2.47 6.07
CA THR A 66 10.63 2.87 4.66
C THR A 66 9.52 3.90 4.49
N ASN A 67 9.60 4.70 3.42
CA ASN A 67 8.54 5.63 3.01
C ASN A 67 7.19 4.92 2.83
N ASN A 68 7.21 3.71 2.28
CA ASN A 68 6.04 2.85 2.10
C ASN A 68 5.42 2.48 3.46
N GLU A 69 6.19 1.94 4.40
CA GLU A 69 5.65 1.56 5.72
C GLU A 69 5.19 2.77 6.55
N PHE A 70 5.98 3.85 6.61
CA PHE A 70 5.58 5.10 7.30
C PHE A 70 4.32 5.72 6.70
N GLY A 71 4.17 5.71 5.37
CA GLY A 71 3.00 6.26 4.69
C GLY A 71 1.76 5.38 4.80
N PHE A 72 1.90 4.05 4.77
CA PHE A 72 0.78 3.13 4.99
C PHE A 72 0.32 3.08 6.45
N ASP A 73 1.22 3.24 7.43
CA ASP A 73 0.82 3.42 8.83
C ASP A 73 0.02 4.71 9.03
N TYR A 74 0.43 5.82 8.40
CA TYR A 74 -0.37 7.04 8.40
C TYR A 74 -1.77 6.83 7.77
N LEU A 75 -1.87 6.12 6.65
CA LEU A 75 -3.18 5.83 6.04
C LEU A 75 -4.03 4.90 6.92
N ARG A 76 -3.43 3.91 7.61
CA ARG A 76 -4.10 3.05 8.60
C ARG A 76 -4.61 3.84 9.81
N ASP A 77 -3.79 4.72 10.39
CA ASP A 77 -4.13 5.50 11.58
C ASP A 77 -5.33 6.44 11.37
N ASN A 78 -5.56 6.87 10.12
CA ASN A 78 -6.73 7.66 9.73
C ASN A 78 -7.97 6.80 9.36
N MET A 79 -7.87 5.47 9.46
CA MET A 79 -8.96 4.50 9.27
C MET A 79 -9.34 3.75 10.56
N THR A 80 -8.60 3.92 11.66
CA THR A 80 -8.84 3.25 12.96
C THR A 80 -10.19 3.63 13.57
N LEU A 81 -10.86 2.70 14.26
CA LEU A 81 -12.14 2.95 14.93
C LEU A 81 -11.97 3.32 16.41
N SER A 82 -10.77 3.14 16.97
CA SER A 82 -10.40 3.56 18.32
C SER A 82 -9.08 4.37 18.32
N PRO A 83 -8.86 5.30 19.29
CA PRO A 83 -7.56 5.93 19.48
C PRO A 83 -6.43 4.93 19.71
N GLU A 84 -6.72 3.85 20.45
CA GLU A 84 -5.75 2.85 20.92
C GLU A 84 -5.24 1.94 19.79
N GLU A 85 -5.93 1.88 18.66
CA GLU A 85 -5.48 1.19 17.45
C GLU A 85 -4.33 1.94 16.74
N ARG A 86 -4.27 3.28 16.83
CA ARG A 86 -3.25 4.09 16.12
C ARG A 86 -1.83 3.65 16.48
N VAL A 87 -0.89 3.70 15.53
CA VAL A 87 0.50 3.28 15.74
C VAL A 87 1.50 4.45 15.76
N GLN A 88 1.24 5.53 15.02
CA GLN A 88 2.09 6.72 14.95
C GLN A 88 1.74 7.74 16.05
N ARG A 89 2.72 8.58 16.39
CA ARG A 89 2.59 9.67 17.39
C ARG A 89 2.82 11.06 16.80
N GLY A 90 2.40 11.25 15.55
CA GLY A 90 2.54 12.51 14.81
C GLY A 90 3.81 12.62 13.96
N HIS A 91 4.02 13.81 13.38
CA HIS A 91 4.98 14.05 12.31
C HIS A 91 5.93 15.19 12.71
N PHE A 92 6.91 14.92 13.59
CA PHE A 92 7.82 15.97 14.07
C PHE A 92 8.98 16.24 13.10
N PHE A 93 9.92 15.30 12.98
CA PHE A 93 11.12 15.48 12.15
C PHE A 93 11.40 14.24 11.30
N ALA A 94 11.50 14.45 9.98
CA ALA A 94 11.95 13.43 9.03
C ALA A 94 13.37 13.71 8.53
N ILE A 95 14.19 12.66 8.50
CA ILE A 95 15.46 12.60 7.77
C ILE A 95 15.32 11.53 6.70
N VAL A 96 15.24 11.96 5.44
CA VAL A 96 15.13 11.05 4.29
C VAL A 96 16.53 10.72 3.77
N ASP A 97 16.98 9.49 3.95
CA ASP A 97 18.16 8.95 3.25
C ASP A 97 17.82 8.73 1.77
N GLU A 98 18.82 8.84 0.89
CA GLU A 98 18.64 8.71 -0.56
C GLU A 98 17.48 9.59 -1.11
N VAL A 99 17.40 10.82 -0.61
CA VAL A 99 16.23 11.73 -0.73
C VAL A 99 15.79 12.03 -2.17
N ASP A 100 16.71 11.95 -3.14
CA ASP A 100 16.38 12.14 -4.55
C ASP A 100 15.70 10.91 -5.18
N SER A 101 15.84 9.70 -4.65
CA SER A 101 15.02 8.58 -5.10
C SER A 101 13.66 8.55 -4.41
N ILE A 102 13.61 8.74 -3.09
CA ILE A 102 12.33 8.71 -2.35
C ILE A 102 11.42 9.88 -2.75
N LEU A 103 11.94 11.12 -2.85
CA LEU A 103 11.10 12.31 -3.09
C LEU A 103 10.96 12.69 -4.58
N ILE A 104 11.72 12.08 -5.51
CA ILE A 104 11.72 12.42 -6.95
C ILE A 104 11.57 11.18 -7.87
N ASP A 105 12.14 10.01 -7.56
CA ASP A 105 11.97 8.80 -8.41
C ASP A 105 10.69 8.01 -8.08
N GLU A 106 10.41 7.80 -6.79
CA GLU A 106 9.25 7.04 -6.28
C GLU A 106 7.98 7.91 -6.18
N ALA A 107 8.15 9.21 -5.96
CA ALA A 107 7.09 10.24 -5.92
C ALA A 107 6.32 10.43 -7.25
N ARG A 108 6.46 9.51 -8.21
CA ARG A 108 5.64 9.38 -9.43
C ARG A 108 4.28 8.71 -9.17
N THR A 109 4.17 7.92 -8.10
CA THR A 109 2.94 7.19 -7.73
C THR A 109 2.52 7.54 -6.31
N PRO A 110 1.21 7.72 -6.03
CA PRO A 110 0.71 7.82 -4.66
C PRO A 110 0.79 6.46 -3.95
N LEU A 111 0.70 6.49 -2.61
CA LEU A 111 0.40 5.33 -1.79
C LEU A 111 -1.12 5.16 -1.73
N ILE A 112 -1.62 3.98 -2.07
CA ILE A 112 -3.07 3.67 -2.06
C ILE A 112 -3.32 2.40 -1.25
N ILE A 113 -4.26 2.50 -0.29
CA ILE A 113 -4.96 1.35 0.29
C ILE A 113 -6.27 1.15 -0.48
N SER A 114 -6.48 -0.05 -1.01
CA SER A 114 -7.72 -0.46 -1.66
C SER A 114 -8.37 -1.62 -0.92
N GLY A 115 -9.69 -1.76 -1.04
CA GLY A 115 -10.44 -2.92 -0.54
C GLY A 115 -11.61 -3.25 -1.46
N PRO A 116 -12.31 -4.37 -1.24
CA PRO A 116 -13.45 -4.76 -2.07
C PRO A 116 -14.57 -3.71 -1.97
N GLY A 117 -15.03 -3.21 -3.11
CA GLY A 117 -16.24 -2.38 -3.15
C GLY A 117 -17.50 -3.21 -2.90
N SER A 118 -18.60 -2.53 -2.55
CA SER A 118 -19.89 -3.16 -2.20
C SER A 118 -20.44 -4.10 -3.29
N GLY A 119 -20.11 -3.81 -4.55
CA GLY A 119 -20.51 -4.59 -5.71
C GLY A 119 -21.81 -4.11 -6.38
N ASP A 120 -22.45 -3.06 -5.87
CA ASP A 120 -23.69 -2.51 -6.47
C ASP A 120 -23.46 -1.98 -7.90
N ALA A 121 -22.27 -1.41 -8.15
CA ALA A 121 -21.81 -0.96 -9.47
C ALA A 121 -21.82 -2.07 -10.54
N ASN A 122 -21.81 -3.36 -10.16
CA ASN A 122 -21.94 -4.48 -11.09
C ASN A 122 -23.27 -4.43 -11.88
N LYS A 123 -24.32 -3.80 -11.34
CA LYS A 123 -25.57 -3.52 -12.07
C LYS A 123 -25.29 -2.60 -13.27
N TRP A 124 -24.59 -1.49 -13.06
CA TRP A 124 -24.33 -0.51 -14.11
C TRP A 124 -23.48 -1.08 -15.25
N PHE A 125 -22.40 -1.81 -14.95
CA PHE A 125 -21.65 -2.55 -15.97
C PHE A 125 -22.54 -3.48 -16.79
N SER A 126 -23.50 -4.17 -16.14
CA SER A 126 -24.44 -5.08 -16.79
C SER A 126 -25.47 -4.37 -17.67
N GLU A 127 -25.93 -3.17 -17.31
CA GLU A 127 -26.85 -2.37 -18.13
C GLU A 127 -26.13 -1.68 -19.30
N PHE A 128 -24.99 -1.02 -19.06
CA PHE A 128 -24.23 -0.37 -20.14
C PHE A 128 -23.73 -1.37 -21.20
N ALA A 129 -23.41 -2.60 -20.81
CA ALA A 129 -23.10 -3.68 -21.76
C ALA A 129 -24.28 -4.02 -22.70
N LYS A 130 -25.53 -3.73 -22.32
CA LYS A 130 -26.72 -3.83 -23.20
C LYS A 130 -26.90 -2.55 -24.03
N VAL A 131 -26.92 -1.38 -23.40
CA VAL A 131 -27.16 -0.07 -24.05
C VAL A 131 -26.21 0.12 -25.23
N VAL A 132 -24.92 -0.17 -25.02
CA VAL A 132 -23.86 -0.02 -26.03
C VAL A 132 -24.02 -0.99 -27.22
N THR A 133 -24.91 -1.99 -27.18
CA THR A 133 -25.27 -2.80 -28.36
C THR A 133 -26.20 -2.05 -29.34
N HIS A 134 -26.99 -1.09 -28.86
CA HIS A 134 -27.89 -0.27 -29.68
C HIS A 134 -27.14 0.86 -30.40
N LEU A 135 -26.21 1.51 -29.68
CA LEU A 135 -25.36 2.59 -30.19
C LEU A 135 -24.51 2.16 -31.39
N ARG A 136 -24.32 3.06 -32.37
CA ARG A 136 -23.61 2.81 -33.63
C ARG A 136 -22.36 3.66 -33.76
N ARG A 137 -21.25 2.98 -34.07
CA ARG A 137 -20.00 3.62 -34.49
C ARG A 137 -20.21 4.57 -35.67
N ASP A 138 -19.50 5.68 -35.66
CA ASP A 138 -19.52 6.77 -36.65
C ASP A 138 -20.89 7.49 -36.79
N ARG A 139 -21.80 7.28 -35.82
CA ARG A 139 -23.03 8.08 -35.58
C ARG A 139 -23.08 8.55 -34.13
N ASP A 140 -23.02 7.60 -33.20
CA ASP A 140 -23.27 7.79 -31.77
C ASP A 140 -21.96 7.83 -30.95
N TYR A 141 -20.88 7.29 -31.51
CA TYR A 141 -19.52 7.39 -30.96
C TYR A 141 -18.44 7.24 -32.05
N GLU A 142 -17.28 7.84 -31.82
CA GLU A 142 -16.06 7.68 -32.64
C GLU A 142 -15.00 6.82 -31.91
N VAL A 143 -14.13 6.15 -32.69
CA VAL A 143 -13.07 5.27 -32.16
C VAL A 143 -11.73 5.58 -32.83
N ASP A 144 -10.76 6.07 -32.05
CA ASP A 144 -9.36 6.19 -32.49
C ASP A 144 -8.59 4.92 -32.12
N GLU A 145 -8.50 3.99 -33.06
CA GLU A 145 -7.80 2.71 -32.90
C GLU A 145 -6.27 2.87 -32.71
N LYS A 146 -5.67 4.03 -33.07
CA LYS A 146 -4.24 4.28 -32.86
C LYS A 146 -3.93 4.78 -31.45
N LYS A 147 -4.81 5.61 -30.88
CA LYS A 147 -4.71 6.08 -29.48
C LYS A 147 -5.38 5.12 -28.49
N ARG A 148 -6.17 4.16 -28.97
CA ARG A 148 -7.07 3.30 -28.17
C ARG A 148 -8.05 4.12 -27.30
N THR A 149 -8.57 5.20 -27.87
CA THR A 149 -9.54 6.11 -27.22
C THR A 149 -10.88 6.11 -27.94
N VAL A 150 -11.96 6.35 -27.19
CA VAL A 150 -13.34 6.48 -27.69
C VAL A 150 -13.86 7.87 -27.32
N GLY A 151 -14.63 8.49 -28.21
CA GLY A 151 -15.41 9.69 -27.93
C GLY A 151 -16.89 9.42 -28.15
N VAL A 152 -17.75 9.76 -27.19
CA VAL A 152 -19.21 9.68 -27.36
C VAL A 152 -19.68 10.97 -28.07
N LEU A 153 -20.61 10.83 -29.02
CA LEU A 153 -21.21 11.95 -29.75
C LEU A 153 -22.57 12.31 -29.16
N GLU A 154 -23.10 13.48 -29.51
CA GLU A 154 -24.38 14.04 -29.02
C GLU A 154 -25.52 13.01 -29.12
N SER A 155 -25.76 12.39 -30.28
CA SER A 155 -26.82 11.36 -30.42
C SER A 155 -26.56 10.04 -29.67
N GLY A 156 -25.34 9.82 -29.19
CA GLY A 156 -25.00 8.71 -28.30
C GLY A 156 -25.08 9.06 -26.81
N ILE A 157 -25.24 10.34 -26.48
CA ILE A 157 -25.64 10.82 -25.15
C ILE A 157 -27.18 10.76 -25.09
N ASP A 158 -27.87 11.31 -26.10
CA ASP A 158 -29.34 11.25 -26.23
C ASP A 158 -29.90 9.82 -26.03
N GLU A 159 -29.40 8.83 -26.78
CA GLU A 159 -29.88 7.42 -26.67
C GLU A 159 -29.49 6.73 -25.35
N VAL A 160 -28.55 7.27 -24.57
CA VAL A 160 -28.22 6.79 -23.22
C VAL A 160 -29.14 7.42 -22.19
N GLU A 161 -29.40 8.72 -22.30
CA GLU A 161 -30.32 9.47 -21.43
C GLU A 161 -31.77 8.94 -21.57
N ASP A 162 -32.25 8.75 -22.81
CA ASP A 162 -33.54 8.10 -23.12
C ASP A 162 -33.65 6.67 -22.53
N HIS A 163 -32.57 5.88 -22.54
CA HIS A 163 -32.58 4.50 -22.06
C HIS A 163 -32.56 4.40 -20.53
N LEU A 164 -31.89 5.35 -19.87
CA LEU A 164 -31.75 5.40 -18.41
C LEU A 164 -32.90 6.16 -17.74
N GLY A 165 -33.60 7.03 -18.48
CA GLY A 165 -34.66 7.89 -17.94
C GLY A 165 -34.10 9.03 -17.08
N ILE A 166 -32.98 9.63 -17.52
CA ILE A 166 -32.29 10.74 -16.83
C ILE A 166 -32.22 11.96 -17.77
N ASP A 167 -32.40 13.17 -17.22
CA ASP A 167 -32.43 14.40 -18.04
C ASP A 167 -31.04 14.90 -18.48
N ASN A 168 -29.95 14.43 -17.84
CA ASN A 168 -28.57 14.83 -18.16
C ASN A 168 -27.52 13.87 -17.56
N LEU A 169 -26.74 13.22 -18.42
CA LEU A 169 -25.64 12.31 -18.05
C LEU A 169 -24.44 13.04 -17.40
N TYR A 170 -24.30 14.36 -17.61
CA TYR A 170 -23.25 15.22 -17.05
C TYR A 170 -23.65 15.93 -15.76
N GLU A 171 -24.79 15.57 -15.16
CA GLU A 171 -25.11 15.99 -13.79
C GLU A 171 -24.13 15.36 -12.78
N SER A 172 -23.89 16.03 -11.65
CA SER A 172 -22.94 15.57 -10.63
C SER A 172 -23.28 14.16 -10.13
N LEU A 173 -24.56 13.87 -9.88
CA LEU A 173 -25.06 12.54 -9.48
C LEU A 173 -24.85 11.46 -10.56
N ASN A 174 -24.82 11.85 -11.84
CA ASN A 174 -24.71 10.93 -12.98
C ASN A 174 -23.27 10.76 -13.48
N THR A 175 -22.30 11.53 -12.96
CA THR A 175 -20.91 11.56 -13.43
C THR A 175 -20.22 10.17 -13.48
N PRO A 176 -20.41 9.23 -12.52
CA PRO A 176 -19.85 7.88 -12.63
C PRO A 176 -20.37 7.07 -13.83
N LEU A 177 -21.58 7.36 -14.32
CA LEU A 177 -22.21 6.66 -15.45
C LEU A 177 -21.44 6.88 -16.77
N ILE A 178 -20.79 8.03 -16.92
CA ILE A 178 -19.90 8.35 -18.05
C ILE A 178 -18.73 7.35 -18.13
N GLY A 179 -18.18 6.95 -16.97
CA GLY A 179 -17.11 5.95 -16.87
C GLY A 179 -17.58 4.58 -17.36
N PHE A 180 -18.73 4.11 -16.87
CA PHE A 180 -19.31 2.82 -17.30
C PHE A 180 -19.67 2.81 -18.80
N LEU A 181 -20.24 3.89 -19.33
CA LEU A 181 -20.53 4.04 -20.76
C LEU A 181 -19.26 3.95 -21.61
N ASN A 182 -18.25 4.77 -21.30
CA ASN A 182 -17.00 4.82 -22.05
C ASN A 182 -16.30 3.45 -22.02
N ASN A 183 -16.22 2.81 -20.84
CA ASN A 183 -15.62 1.50 -20.69
C ASN A 183 -16.40 0.38 -21.40
N ALA A 184 -17.73 0.45 -21.48
CA ALA A 184 -18.52 -0.48 -22.28
C ALA A 184 -18.28 -0.31 -23.80
N ILE A 185 -18.13 0.93 -24.31
CA ILE A 185 -17.80 1.16 -25.73
C ILE A 185 -16.34 0.77 -26.04
N LYS A 186 -15.38 1.09 -25.16
CA LYS A 186 -14.00 0.56 -25.21
C LYS A 186 -14.05 -0.97 -25.30
N ALA A 187 -14.84 -1.63 -24.46
CA ALA A 187 -14.93 -3.09 -24.40
C ALA A 187 -15.49 -3.67 -25.70
N LYS A 188 -16.53 -3.05 -26.27
CA LYS A 188 -17.13 -3.46 -27.56
C LYS A 188 -16.12 -3.39 -28.72
N GLU A 189 -15.42 -2.26 -28.87
CA GLU A 189 -14.67 -1.93 -30.10
C GLU A 189 -13.17 -2.26 -30.02
N LEU A 190 -12.51 -1.93 -28.91
CA LEU A 190 -11.04 -1.91 -28.78
C LEU A 190 -10.45 -3.20 -28.20
N PHE A 191 -11.26 -4.04 -27.56
CA PHE A 191 -10.81 -5.30 -26.96
C PHE A 191 -11.54 -6.48 -27.62
N LYS A 192 -10.79 -7.33 -28.31
CA LYS A 192 -11.33 -8.41 -29.15
C LYS A 192 -11.06 -9.76 -28.51
N ARG A 193 -12.14 -10.51 -28.29
CA ARG A 193 -12.10 -11.90 -27.85
C ARG A 193 -11.25 -12.73 -28.81
N ASP A 194 -10.53 -13.69 -28.24
CA ASP A 194 -9.56 -14.58 -28.90
C ASP A 194 -8.36 -13.84 -29.56
N LYS A 195 -8.15 -12.56 -29.21
CA LYS A 195 -6.94 -11.78 -29.51
C LYS A 195 -6.36 -11.09 -28.25
N ASP A 196 -7.13 -10.21 -27.62
CA ASP A 196 -6.69 -9.40 -26.47
C ASP A 196 -7.08 -10.07 -25.13
N TYR A 197 -8.05 -10.99 -25.15
CA TYR A 197 -8.46 -11.84 -24.03
C TYR A 197 -9.17 -13.11 -24.53
N VAL A 198 -9.22 -14.14 -23.69
CA VAL A 198 -10.04 -15.35 -23.88
C VAL A 198 -10.95 -15.55 -22.66
N VAL A 199 -12.09 -16.22 -22.86
CA VAL A 199 -13.01 -16.57 -21.76
C VAL A 199 -12.86 -18.06 -21.46
N LEU A 200 -12.40 -18.40 -20.26
CA LEU A 200 -12.13 -19.77 -19.83
C LEU A 200 -12.71 -20.01 -18.43
N ASN A 201 -13.37 -21.15 -18.22
CA ASN A 201 -14.02 -21.54 -16.96
C ASN A 201 -15.03 -20.52 -16.38
N GLY A 202 -15.52 -19.57 -17.20
CA GLY A 202 -16.35 -18.46 -16.72
C GLY A 202 -15.56 -17.29 -16.15
N GLU A 203 -14.29 -17.10 -16.55
CA GLU A 203 -13.46 -15.94 -16.20
C GLU A 203 -12.82 -15.33 -17.46
N VAL A 204 -12.59 -14.01 -17.46
CA VAL A 204 -11.89 -13.29 -18.51
C VAL A 204 -10.38 -13.33 -18.25
N MET A 205 -9.62 -13.90 -19.18
CA MET A 205 -8.18 -14.12 -19.06
C MET A 205 -7.43 -13.36 -20.16
N ILE A 206 -6.52 -12.48 -19.77
CA ILE A 206 -5.76 -11.62 -20.70
C ILE A 206 -4.80 -12.47 -21.56
N VAL A 207 -4.66 -12.13 -22.83
CA VAL A 207 -3.68 -12.73 -23.74
C VAL A 207 -2.59 -11.71 -24.09
N ASP A 208 -1.34 -12.15 -24.04
CA ASP A 208 -0.19 -11.40 -24.56
C ASP A 208 -0.25 -11.32 -26.10
N GLU A 209 -0.43 -10.11 -26.64
CA GLU A 209 -0.52 -9.86 -28.08
C GLU A 209 0.74 -10.30 -28.87
N HIS A 210 1.91 -10.40 -28.22
CA HIS A 210 3.15 -10.80 -28.90
C HIS A 210 3.44 -12.31 -28.80
N THR A 211 3.10 -12.96 -27.69
CA THR A 211 3.41 -14.40 -27.49
C THR A 211 2.20 -15.33 -27.55
N GLY A 212 0.98 -14.82 -27.59
CA GLY A 212 -0.27 -15.60 -27.54
C GLY A 212 -0.48 -16.34 -26.21
N ARG A 213 0.30 -16.03 -25.17
CA ARG A 213 0.22 -16.69 -23.86
C ARG A 213 -0.88 -16.07 -23.01
N ILE A 214 -1.56 -16.91 -22.24
CA ILE A 214 -2.56 -16.49 -21.26
C ILE A 214 -1.85 -15.96 -20.02
N LEU A 215 -2.09 -14.69 -19.67
CA LEU A 215 -1.52 -14.01 -18.52
C LEU A 215 -2.42 -14.18 -17.29
N ALA A 216 -2.40 -15.39 -16.72
CA ALA A 216 -3.21 -15.74 -15.54
C ALA A 216 -2.99 -14.76 -14.38
N GLY A 217 -4.07 -14.40 -13.69
CA GLY A 217 -4.06 -13.47 -12.55
C GLY A 217 -4.04 -11.98 -12.91
N ARG A 218 -3.74 -11.60 -14.17
CA ARG A 218 -3.81 -10.20 -14.61
C ARG A 218 -5.24 -9.79 -14.95
N ARG A 219 -5.61 -8.57 -14.57
CA ARG A 219 -6.86 -7.89 -14.93
C ARG A 219 -6.55 -6.57 -15.64
N TYR A 220 -7.56 -5.97 -16.27
CA TYR A 220 -7.50 -4.60 -16.76
C TYR A 220 -8.02 -3.65 -15.65
N ASN A 221 -7.47 -2.45 -15.57
CA ASN A 221 -7.78 -1.46 -14.53
C ASN A 221 -9.06 -0.65 -14.88
N GLU A 222 -9.40 0.38 -14.10
CA GLU A 222 -10.37 1.43 -14.49
C GLU A 222 -11.78 0.85 -14.83
N GLY A 223 -12.25 -0.20 -14.15
CA GLY A 223 -13.49 -0.91 -14.50
C GLY A 223 -13.48 -1.64 -15.85
N MET A 224 -12.40 -1.58 -16.62
CA MET A 224 -12.29 -2.09 -17.99
C MET A 224 -12.44 -3.62 -18.05
N HIS A 225 -11.97 -4.33 -17.02
CA HIS A 225 -12.10 -5.79 -16.95
C HIS A 225 -13.55 -6.21 -16.64
N GLN A 226 -14.23 -5.46 -15.79
CA GLN A 226 -15.64 -5.63 -15.40
C GLN A 226 -16.56 -5.32 -16.58
N ALA A 227 -16.23 -4.32 -17.39
CA ALA A 227 -16.90 -4.05 -18.66
C ALA A 227 -16.73 -5.18 -19.69
N ILE A 228 -15.57 -5.85 -19.73
CA ILE A 228 -15.37 -7.05 -20.57
C ILE A 228 -16.08 -8.28 -19.96
N GLU A 229 -16.08 -8.46 -18.63
CA GLU A 229 -16.87 -9.50 -17.96
C GLU A 229 -18.37 -9.34 -18.28
N ALA A 230 -18.91 -8.12 -18.19
CA ALA A 230 -20.29 -7.80 -18.56
C ALA A 230 -20.60 -8.06 -20.04
N LYS A 231 -19.74 -7.58 -20.96
CA LYS A 231 -19.83 -7.79 -22.41
C LYS A 231 -19.94 -9.27 -22.80
N GLU A 232 -19.19 -10.13 -22.12
CA GLU A 232 -19.12 -11.57 -22.40
C GLU A 232 -20.15 -12.40 -21.61
N GLY A 233 -21.01 -11.76 -20.79
CA GLY A 233 -21.98 -12.45 -19.93
C GLY A 233 -21.34 -13.24 -18.78
N VAL A 234 -20.11 -12.88 -18.40
CA VAL A 234 -19.34 -13.47 -17.30
C VAL A 234 -19.80 -12.87 -15.96
N LYS A 235 -19.67 -13.63 -14.87
CA LYS A 235 -19.95 -13.12 -13.52
C LYS A 235 -18.91 -12.05 -13.15
N ILE A 236 -19.34 -10.79 -13.24
CA ILE A 236 -18.56 -9.62 -12.84
C ILE A 236 -18.11 -9.78 -11.38
N LYS A 237 -16.82 -9.58 -11.13
CA LYS A 237 -16.27 -9.51 -9.76
C LYS A 237 -16.15 -8.05 -9.37
N ALA A 238 -16.58 -7.70 -8.15
CA ALA A 238 -16.49 -6.35 -7.61
C ALA A 238 -15.08 -5.75 -7.78
N GLU A 239 -15.04 -4.46 -8.10
CA GLU A 239 -13.80 -3.68 -8.18
C GLU A 239 -13.19 -3.49 -6.78
N ASN A 240 -11.86 -3.34 -6.71
CA ASN A 240 -11.24 -2.83 -5.49
C ASN A 240 -11.33 -1.29 -5.54
N GLN A 241 -11.96 -0.68 -4.54
CA GLN A 241 -12.12 0.78 -4.45
C GLN A 241 -10.99 1.39 -3.60
N THR A 242 -10.60 2.63 -3.91
CA THR A 242 -9.69 3.46 -3.11
C THR A 242 -10.32 3.72 -1.74
N LEU A 243 -9.72 3.22 -0.66
CA LEU A 243 -10.18 3.48 0.71
C LEU A 243 -9.45 4.67 1.34
N ALA A 244 -8.15 4.76 1.09
CA ALA A 244 -7.29 5.83 1.57
C ALA A 244 -6.12 6.01 0.59
N THR A 245 -5.72 7.27 0.36
CA THR A 245 -4.66 7.62 -0.60
C THR A 245 -3.92 8.88 -0.16
N ILE A 246 -2.61 8.92 -0.40
CA ILE A 246 -1.76 10.11 -0.24
C ILE A 246 -0.55 10.06 -1.18
N THR A 247 -0.13 11.19 -1.74
CA THR A 247 1.16 11.27 -2.45
C THR A 247 2.33 11.35 -1.46
N LEU A 248 3.49 10.78 -1.79
CA LEU A 248 4.70 10.94 -0.97
C LEU A 248 5.04 12.42 -0.74
N GLN A 249 4.79 13.27 -1.75
CA GLN A 249 4.86 14.73 -1.66
C GLN A 249 4.05 15.27 -0.47
N ASN A 250 2.75 14.99 -0.42
CA ASN A 250 1.87 15.50 0.63
C ASN A 250 2.03 14.79 1.97
N TYR A 251 2.48 13.54 1.98
CA TYR A 251 2.89 12.85 3.21
C TYR A 251 4.09 13.56 3.87
N PHE A 252 5.17 13.82 3.12
CA PHE A 252 6.35 14.49 3.69
C PHE A 252 6.13 15.98 4.01
N LYS A 253 5.10 16.63 3.43
CA LYS A 253 4.63 17.97 3.86
C LYS A 253 3.96 17.98 5.26
N LEU A 254 3.61 16.82 5.85
CA LEU A 254 3.00 16.75 7.18
C LEU A 254 3.98 17.04 8.32
N TYR A 255 5.29 16.90 8.08
CA TYR A 255 6.30 17.03 9.13
C TYR A 255 6.55 18.49 9.51
N GLU A 256 6.59 18.81 10.82
CA GLU A 256 7.02 20.13 11.33
C GLU A 256 8.40 20.53 10.76
N LYS A 257 9.24 19.53 10.49
CA LYS A 257 10.58 19.68 9.92
C LYS A 257 10.92 18.52 8.99
N LEU A 258 11.44 18.84 7.80
CA LEU A 258 11.91 17.87 6.82
C LEU A 258 13.38 18.12 6.48
N SER A 259 14.13 17.05 6.22
CA SER A 259 15.51 17.08 5.74
C SER A 259 15.82 15.79 4.99
N GLY A 260 16.93 15.77 4.25
CA GLY A 260 17.40 14.54 3.63
C GLY A 260 18.83 14.62 3.13
N MET A 261 19.36 13.49 2.68
CA MET A 261 20.75 13.32 2.23
C MET A 261 20.81 12.42 0.98
N THR A 262 21.78 12.70 0.11
CA THR A 262 22.09 11.94 -1.11
C THR A 262 23.38 12.50 -1.71
N GLY A 263 24.05 11.74 -2.58
CA GLY A 263 25.17 12.24 -3.39
C GLY A 263 24.77 13.13 -4.56
N THR A 264 23.48 13.21 -4.95
CA THR A 264 23.07 13.70 -6.28
C THR A 264 21.89 14.68 -6.33
N ALA A 265 21.61 15.43 -5.25
CA ALA A 265 20.46 16.35 -5.17
C ALA A 265 20.52 17.63 -6.02
N GLU A 266 21.70 18.05 -6.50
CA GLU A 266 21.90 19.40 -7.07
C GLU A 266 21.04 19.67 -8.33
N THR A 267 20.79 18.66 -9.17
CA THR A 267 19.97 18.80 -10.38
C THR A 267 18.50 19.08 -10.05
N GLU A 268 17.98 18.48 -8.97
CA GLU A 268 16.58 18.58 -8.56
C GLU A 268 16.32 19.72 -7.56
N ALA A 269 17.32 20.55 -7.26
CA ALA A 269 17.23 21.61 -6.24
C ALA A 269 16.04 22.58 -6.45
N ALA A 270 15.65 22.81 -7.71
CA ALA A 270 14.46 23.59 -8.05
C ALA A 270 13.15 22.84 -7.72
N GLU A 271 13.07 21.52 -7.88
CA GLU A 271 11.89 20.73 -7.50
C GLU A 271 11.80 20.58 -5.97
N PHE A 272 12.92 20.31 -5.30
CA PHE A 272 13.02 20.29 -3.83
C PHE A 272 12.53 21.59 -3.20
N MET A 273 12.99 22.75 -3.69
CA MET A 273 12.59 24.05 -3.16
C MET A 273 11.15 24.42 -3.52
N ASN A 274 10.65 24.04 -4.70
CA ASN A 274 9.27 24.33 -5.09
C ASN A 274 8.26 23.47 -4.31
N THR A 275 8.47 22.15 -4.26
CA THR A 275 7.53 21.17 -3.67
C THR A 275 7.63 21.10 -2.15
N TYR A 276 8.85 20.99 -1.61
CA TYR A 276 9.10 20.66 -0.20
C TYR A 276 9.72 21.81 0.62
N LYS A 277 10.04 22.95 -0.01
CA LYS A 277 10.80 24.07 0.60
C LYS A 277 12.20 23.68 1.10
N LEU A 278 12.75 22.58 0.56
CA LEU A 278 14.09 22.10 0.88
C LEU A 278 15.14 22.82 0.02
N GLY A 279 16.12 23.43 0.67
CA GLY A 279 17.32 23.95 0.02
C GLY A 279 18.41 22.88 -0.08
N VAL A 280 19.04 22.75 -1.25
CA VAL A 280 20.18 21.83 -1.46
C VAL A 280 21.49 22.56 -1.17
N VAL A 281 22.37 21.94 -0.38
CA VAL A 281 23.70 22.47 -0.04
C VAL A 281 24.76 21.42 -0.43
N PRO A 282 25.60 21.67 -1.44
CA PRO A 282 26.68 20.75 -1.80
C PRO A 282 27.77 20.78 -0.71
N ILE A 283 27.91 19.68 0.02
CA ILE A 283 28.93 19.53 1.07
C ILE A 283 30.27 19.15 0.41
N PRO A 284 31.39 19.83 0.71
CA PRO A 284 32.71 19.44 0.21
C PRO A 284 33.11 18.01 0.59
N THR A 285 33.73 17.28 -0.34
CA THR A 285 34.22 15.93 -0.07
C THR A 285 35.40 15.95 0.91
N HIS A 286 35.47 14.94 1.80
CA HIS A 286 36.53 14.80 2.81
C HIS A 286 37.94 14.73 2.19
N ARG A 287 38.07 14.12 1.01
CA ARG A 287 39.29 14.07 0.19
C ARG A 287 38.95 14.47 -1.26
N PRO A 288 39.94 14.94 -2.06
CA PRO A 288 39.72 15.26 -3.48
C PRO A 288 39.31 14.03 -4.29
N MET A 289 38.32 14.16 -5.16
CA MET A 289 37.84 13.08 -6.03
C MET A 289 38.82 12.85 -7.19
N GLN A 290 39.27 11.61 -7.39
CA GLN A 290 40.28 11.23 -8.40
C GLN A 290 39.75 10.35 -9.55
N ARG A 291 38.44 10.05 -9.59
CA ARG A 291 37.82 9.18 -10.61
C ARG A 291 37.89 9.79 -12.02
N VAL A 292 38.29 8.99 -12.99
CA VAL A 292 38.29 9.34 -14.41
C VAL A 292 36.96 8.95 -15.06
N ASP A 293 36.07 9.91 -15.24
CA ASP A 293 34.81 9.71 -15.99
C ASP A 293 35.08 9.81 -17.51
N GLN A 294 35.07 8.66 -18.18
CA GLN A 294 35.36 8.52 -19.60
C GLN A 294 34.19 8.95 -20.50
N ALA A 295 34.53 9.27 -21.76
CA ALA A 295 33.53 9.46 -22.80
C ALA A 295 32.81 8.15 -23.18
N ASP A 296 31.52 8.26 -23.46
CA ASP A 296 30.65 7.14 -23.83
C ASP A 296 31.09 6.47 -25.15
N ARG A 297 31.08 5.14 -25.20
CA ARG A 297 31.24 4.36 -26.45
C ARG A 297 29.85 4.01 -26.98
N ILE A 298 29.49 4.58 -28.13
CA ILE A 298 28.15 4.44 -28.73
C ILE A 298 28.25 3.50 -29.93
N TYR A 299 27.44 2.45 -29.98
CA TYR A 299 27.43 1.42 -31.01
C TYR A 299 26.19 1.48 -31.89
N ARG A 300 26.28 0.83 -33.04
CA ARG A 300 25.23 0.75 -34.04
C ARG A 300 24.14 -0.27 -33.66
N THR A 301 24.55 -1.39 -33.04
CA THR A 301 23.65 -2.48 -32.64
C THR A 301 23.90 -2.88 -31.18
N GLU A 302 22.86 -3.36 -30.50
CA GLU A 302 22.93 -3.84 -29.12
C GLU A 302 23.89 -5.03 -28.98
N LYS A 303 23.98 -5.89 -30.00
CA LYS A 303 24.97 -6.96 -30.02
C LYS A 303 26.40 -6.41 -30.00
N ALA A 304 26.75 -5.47 -30.89
CA ALA A 304 28.10 -4.89 -30.92
C ALA A 304 28.44 -4.13 -29.64
N LYS A 305 27.45 -3.51 -28.99
CA LYS A 305 27.56 -2.96 -27.62
C LYS A 305 28.00 -4.04 -26.64
N PHE A 306 27.26 -5.15 -26.53
CA PHE A 306 27.57 -6.21 -25.56
C PHE A 306 28.85 -7.00 -25.88
N ASP A 307 29.14 -7.29 -27.15
CA ASP A 307 30.39 -7.92 -27.58
C ASP A 307 31.61 -7.09 -27.07
N ALA A 308 31.57 -5.75 -27.19
CA ALA A 308 32.63 -4.85 -26.73
C ALA A 308 32.62 -4.55 -25.21
N VAL A 309 31.46 -4.68 -24.54
CA VAL A 309 31.38 -4.64 -23.05
C VAL A 309 32.11 -5.84 -22.46
N VAL A 310 31.91 -7.03 -23.02
CA VAL A 310 32.57 -8.26 -22.57
C VAL A 310 34.08 -8.18 -22.79
N GLU A 311 34.55 -7.60 -23.90
CA GLU A 311 35.97 -7.36 -24.16
C GLU A 311 36.64 -6.47 -23.08
N ASP A 312 36.03 -5.33 -22.71
CA ASP A 312 36.54 -4.41 -21.66
C ASP A 312 36.49 -5.04 -20.25
N ILE A 313 35.50 -5.90 -19.97
CA ILE A 313 35.43 -6.66 -18.71
C ILE A 313 36.53 -7.72 -18.64
N VAL A 314 36.75 -8.50 -19.71
CA VAL A 314 37.82 -9.52 -19.77
C VAL A 314 39.20 -8.87 -19.62
N GLU A 315 39.49 -7.79 -20.37
CA GLU A 315 40.79 -7.10 -20.33
C GLU A 315 41.13 -6.54 -18.92
N ARG A 316 40.12 -6.28 -18.09
CA ARG A 316 40.29 -5.78 -16.71
C ARG A 316 40.32 -6.90 -15.68
N HIS A 317 39.48 -7.92 -15.84
CA HIS A 317 39.47 -9.10 -14.99
C HIS A 317 40.81 -9.86 -15.09
N GLU A 318 41.39 -10.00 -16.28
CA GLU A 318 42.73 -10.58 -16.48
C GLU A 318 43.85 -9.79 -15.78
N LYS A 319 43.67 -8.47 -15.60
CA LYS A 319 44.59 -7.61 -14.82
C LYS A 319 44.28 -7.62 -13.32
N GLY A 320 43.15 -8.19 -12.90
CA GLY A 320 42.68 -8.18 -11.51
C GLY A 320 41.99 -6.89 -11.07
N GLN A 321 41.63 -5.97 -11.97
CA GLN A 321 40.88 -4.76 -11.59
C GLN A 321 39.41 -5.13 -11.32
N PRO A 322 38.81 -4.72 -10.18
CA PRO A 322 37.40 -4.97 -9.90
C PRO A 322 36.48 -4.17 -10.84
N VAL A 323 35.37 -4.77 -11.25
CA VAL A 323 34.40 -4.20 -12.20
C VAL A 323 32.97 -4.32 -11.70
N LEU A 324 32.31 -3.17 -11.51
CA LEU A 324 30.86 -3.07 -11.32
C LEU A 324 30.19 -2.74 -12.66
N VAL A 325 29.24 -3.59 -13.10
CA VAL A 325 28.47 -3.39 -14.33
C VAL A 325 27.02 -3.07 -14.01
N GLY A 326 26.54 -1.87 -14.36
CA GLY A 326 25.14 -1.47 -14.20
C GLY A 326 24.32 -1.73 -15.47
N THR A 327 23.18 -2.42 -15.34
CA THR A 327 22.21 -2.68 -16.42
C THR A 327 20.84 -2.05 -16.11
N THR A 328 19.95 -1.96 -17.09
CA THR A 328 18.59 -1.43 -16.94
C THR A 328 17.50 -2.49 -16.68
N SER A 329 17.79 -3.78 -16.88
CA SER A 329 16.80 -4.86 -16.70
C SER A 329 17.44 -6.19 -16.36
N VAL A 330 16.69 -7.04 -15.64
CA VAL A 330 17.10 -8.40 -15.26
C VAL A 330 17.44 -9.23 -16.50
N GLU A 331 16.68 -9.07 -17.60
CA GLU A 331 16.95 -9.75 -18.87
C GLU A 331 18.32 -9.39 -19.46
N LYS A 332 18.74 -8.12 -19.36
CA LYS A 332 20.05 -7.66 -19.83
C LYS A 332 21.20 -8.10 -18.90
N SER A 333 20.97 -8.18 -17.59
CA SER A 333 21.90 -8.81 -16.63
C SER A 333 22.10 -10.30 -16.93
N GLU A 334 20.98 -11.02 -17.12
CA GLU A 334 20.95 -12.44 -17.49
C GLU A 334 21.58 -12.71 -18.86
N TYR A 335 21.46 -11.79 -19.82
CA TYR A 335 22.13 -11.89 -21.12
C TYR A 335 23.65 -11.70 -21.00
N LEU A 336 24.09 -10.63 -20.31
CA LEU A 336 25.51 -10.37 -20.08
C LEU A 336 26.18 -11.51 -19.28
N SER A 337 25.51 -12.04 -18.25
CA SER A 337 26.00 -13.17 -17.45
C SER A 337 26.32 -14.40 -18.32
N LYS A 338 25.48 -14.71 -19.31
CA LYS A 338 25.70 -15.83 -20.24
C LYS A 338 26.91 -15.58 -21.15
N LEU A 339 27.17 -14.33 -21.54
CA LEU A 339 28.36 -13.97 -22.32
C LEU A 339 29.64 -14.03 -21.48
N LEU A 340 29.63 -13.54 -20.23
CA LEU A 340 30.75 -13.63 -19.29
C LEU A 340 31.09 -15.09 -18.95
N THR A 341 30.05 -15.91 -18.71
CA THR A 341 30.20 -17.37 -18.51
C THR A 341 30.87 -18.03 -19.71
N ALA A 342 30.53 -17.63 -20.93
CA ALA A 342 31.12 -18.19 -22.16
C ALA A 342 32.61 -17.81 -22.35
N GLN A 343 33.09 -16.75 -21.70
CA GLN A 343 34.51 -16.38 -21.63
C GLN A 343 35.23 -16.91 -20.37
N GLY A 344 34.52 -17.62 -19.48
CA GLY A 344 35.08 -18.16 -18.24
C GLY A 344 35.29 -17.13 -17.11
N VAL A 345 34.72 -15.92 -17.22
CA VAL A 345 34.81 -14.88 -16.19
C VAL A 345 33.87 -15.21 -15.04
N ALA A 346 34.41 -15.42 -13.84
CA ALA A 346 33.63 -15.53 -12.61
C ALA A 346 33.00 -14.17 -12.25
N HIS A 347 31.69 -14.14 -12.02
CA HIS A 347 30.94 -12.92 -11.77
C HIS A 347 29.66 -13.20 -10.98
N GLU A 348 29.21 -12.21 -10.21
CA GLU A 348 27.95 -12.25 -9.46
C GLU A 348 26.86 -11.39 -10.12
N VAL A 349 25.59 -11.74 -9.92
CA VAL A 349 24.44 -11.04 -10.54
C VAL A 349 23.41 -10.61 -9.48
N LEU A 350 23.19 -9.31 -9.37
CA LEU A 350 22.26 -8.68 -8.42
C LEU A 350 20.97 -8.29 -9.14
N ASN A 351 19.83 -8.73 -8.61
CA ASN A 351 18.53 -8.65 -9.28
C ASN A 351 17.46 -7.90 -8.47
N ALA A 352 17.84 -7.18 -7.40
CA ALA A 352 16.95 -6.45 -6.50
C ALA A 352 15.85 -7.33 -5.86
N LYS A 353 16.19 -8.58 -5.51
CA LYS A 353 15.27 -9.59 -4.93
C LYS A 353 15.64 -10.04 -3.52
N ASN A 354 16.92 -10.01 -3.15
CA ASN A 354 17.37 -10.40 -1.82
C ASN A 354 18.39 -9.38 -1.31
N HIS A 355 17.91 -8.28 -0.74
CA HIS A 355 18.76 -7.15 -0.35
C HIS A 355 19.89 -7.54 0.64
N ALA A 356 19.67 -8.52 1.52
CA ALA A 356 20.69 -8.97 2.45
C ALA A 356 21.83 -9.74 1.75
N GLY A 357 21.49 -10.71 0.89
CA GLY A 357 22.49 -11.44 0.09
C GLY A 357 23.18 -10.54 -0.94
N GLU A 358 22.43 -9.64 -1.57
CA GLU A 358 22.98 -8.67 -2.52
C GLU A 358 23.94 -7.67 -1.82
N ALA A 359 23.64 -7.24 -0.59
CA ALA A 359 24.53 -6.39 0.19
C ALA A 359 25.87 -7.09 0.51
N ALA A 360 25.85 -8.37 0.88
CA ALA A 360 27.07 -9.15 1.12
C ALA A 360 27.96 -9.23 -0.13
N ILE A 361 27.38 -9.48 -1.30
CA ILE A 361 28.10 -9.49 -2.59
C ILE A 361 28.69 -8.10 -2.89
N VAL A 362 27.91 -7.03 -2.69
CA VAL A 362 28.33 -5.64 -2.98
C VAL A 362 29.47 -5.20 -2.06
N ALA A 363 29.46 -5.61 -0.79
CA ALA A 363 30.54 -5.36 0.15
C ALA A 363 31.88 -6.00 -0.30
N MET A 364 31.83 -7.07 -1.09
CA MET A 364 33.00 -7.75 -1.66
C MET A 364 33.33 -7.35 -3.11
N ALA A 365 32.49 -6.55 -3.78
CA ALA A 365 32.65 -6.17 -5.19
C ALA A 365 33.90 -5.29 -5.48
N GLY A 366 34.59 -4.79 -4.43
CA GLY A 366 35.86 -4.07 -4.55
C GLY A 366 37.12 -4.93 -4.33
N ALA A 367 36.97 -6.24 -4.13
CA ALA A 367 38.09 -7.18 -4.04
C ALA A 367 38.75 -7.41 -5.41
N LYS A 368 40.05 -7.75 -5.42
CA LYS A 368 40.84 -7.93 -6.65
C LYS A 368 40.21 -8.97 -7.57
N GLY A 369 39.96 -8.59 -8.83
CA GLY A 369 39.35 -9.42 -9.87
C GLY A 369 37.84 -9.63 -9.76
N ALA A 370 37.15 -9.07 -8.75
CA ALA A 370 35.70 -9.21 -8.61
C ALA A 370 34.95 -8.57 -9.80
N VAL A 371 33.93 -9.28 -10.31
CA VAL A 371 33.03 -8.76 -11.34
C VAL A 371 31.60 -8.90 -10.84
N THR A 372 30.86 -7.79 -10.80
CA THR A 372 29.50 -7.76 -10.25
C THR A 372 28.56 -7.06 -11.22
N VAL A 373 27.50 -7.74 -11.64
CA VAL A 373 26.46 -7.23 -12.55
C VAL A 373 25.25 -6.80 -11.72
N ALA A 374 25.05 -5.49 -11.58
CA ALA A 374 23.94 -4.89 -10.83
C ALA A 374 22.79 -4.47 -11.76
N THR A 375 21.59 -5.01 -11.50
CA THR A 375 20.38 -4.58 -12.19
C THR A 375 19.84 -3.28 -11.60
N ASN A 376 19.73 -2.23 -12.41
CA ASN A 376 19.37 -0.85 -12.06
C ASN A 376 20.20 -0.32 -10.87
N MET A 377 19.65 -0.42 -9.67
CA MET A 377 20.27 0.07 -8.42
C MET A 377 20.30 -1.01 -7.33
N ALA A 378 20.35 -2.28 -7.72
CA ALA A 378 20.68 -3.37 -6.80
C ALA A 378 22.02 -3.07 -6.08
N GLY A 379 22.10 -3.34 -4.77
CA GLY A 379 23.25 -2.93 -3.94
C GLY A 379 23.26 -1.46 -3.47
N ARG A 380 22.19 -0.70 -3.72
CA ARG A 380 21.97 0.64 -3.13
C ARG A 380 22.02 0.58 -1.59
N GLY A 381 22.51 1.65 -0.96
CA GLY A 381 22.80 1.71 0.47
C GLY A 381 24.07 0.99 0.94
N THR A 382 24.62 0.03 0.19
CA THR A 382 25.90 -0.63 0.53
C THR A 382 27.10 0.07 -0.10
N ASP A 383 28.17 0.24 0.68
CA ASP A 383 29.41 0.86 0.25
C ASP A 383 30.40 -0.19 -0.28
N ILE A 384 30.93 0.04 -1.49
CA ILE A 384 31.98 -0.78 -2.10
C ILE A 384 33.33 -0.21 -1.66
N MET A 385 34.09 -0.99 -0.90
CA MET A 385 35.44 -0.67 -0.44
C MET A 385 36.47 -1.44 -1.26
N LEU A 386 37.56 -0.78 -1.67
CA LEU A 386 38.66 -1.46 -2.37
C LEU A 386 39.35 -2.43 -1.40
N GLY A 387 39.64 -3.65 -1.87
CA GLY A 387 40.07 -4.76 -1.00
C GLY A 387 38.92 -5.54 -0.35
N GLY A 388 37.65 -5.15 -0.53
CA GLY A 388 36.49 -5.83 0.04
C GLY A 388 36.16 -5.37 1.48
N ASN A 389 35.40 -6.19 2.21
CA ASN A 389 34.91 -5.86 3.54
C ASN A 389 35.54 -6.77 4.62
N VAL A 390 36.11 -6.14 5.65
CA VAL A 390 36.79 -6.76 6.80
C VAL A 390 35.92 -7.78 7.54
N GLU A 391 34.66 -7.43 7.84
CA GLU A 391 33.76 -8.28 8.63
C GLU A 391 33.39 -9.54 7.83
N PHE A 392 33.03 -9.40 6.55
CA PHE A 392 32.76 -10.53 5.66
C PHE A 392 34.00 -11.41 5.40
N MET A 393 35.19 -10.81 5.29
CA MET A 393 36.45 -11.55 5.17
C MET A 393 36.76 -12.37 6.43
N ALA A 394 36.54 -11.81 7.63
CA ALA A 394 36.70 -12.51 8.90
C ALA A 394 35.66 -13.65 9.06
N HIS A 395 34.38 -13.37 8.79
CA HIS A 395 33.32 -14.39 8.80
C HIS A 395 33.67 -15.59 7.89
N ALA A 396 34.04 -15.34 6.63
CA ALA A 396 34.33 -16.39 5.66
C ALA A 396 35.59 -17.20 6.02
N GLU A 397 36.60 -16.61 6.68
CA GLU A 397 37.80 -17.34 7.11
C GLU A 397 37.56 -18.17 8.39
N LEU A 398 36.63 -17.75 9.26
CA LEU A 398 36.16 -18.57 10.39
C LEU A 398 35.27 -19.73 9.92
N GLU A 399 34.37 -19.50 8.96
CA GLU A 399 33.58 -20.55 8.29
C GLU A 399 34.49 -21.61 7.64
N LYS A 400 35.56 -21.19 6.96
CA LYS A 400 36.60 -22.09 6.41
C LYS A 400 37.34 -22.93 7.46
N ARG A 401 37.35 -22.51 8.73
CA ARG A 401 37.89 -23.29 9.86
C ARG A 401 36.85 -24.22 10.49
N GLY A 402 35.59 -24.14 10.08
CA GLY A 402 34.46 -24.85 10.69
C GLY A 402 34.02 -24.22 12.02
N LEU A 403 34.16 -22.89 12.16
CA LEU A 403 33.61 -22.13 13.29
C LEU A 403 32.39 -21.36 12.83
N ASP A 404 31.23 -21.68 13.39
CA ASP A 404 29.95 -21.01 13.13
C ASP A 404 29.48 -20.20 14.36
N ALA A 405 28.78 -19.09 14.12
CA ALA A 405 28.37 -18.15 15.16
C ALA A 405 27.08 -18.57 15.90
N GLU A 406 26.28 -19.49 15.36
CA GLU A 406 25.12 -20.08 16.04
C GLU A 406 25.46 -21.45 16.66
N GLU A 407 26.29 -22.28 16.00
CA GLU A 407 26.65 -23.62 16.51
C GLU A 407 27.78 -23.60 17.57
N ASP A 408 28.81 -22.76 17.44
CA ASP A 408 29.98 -22.71 18.34
C ASP A 408 30.30 -21.29 18.91
N PRO A 409 29.36 -20.57 19.57
CA PRO A 409 29.51 -19.13 19.86
C PRO A 409 30.73 -18.74 20.71
N GLU A 410 31.09 -19.54 21.73
CA GLU A 410 32.25 -19.24 22.59
C GLU A 410 33.58 -19.37 21.85
N ALA A 411 33.69 -20.32 20.91
CA ALA A 411 34.89 -20.50 20.08
C ALA A 411 34.94 -19.47 18.94
N TYR A 412 33.76 -19.06 18.44
CA TYR A 412 33.60 -18.01 17.44
C TYR A 412 34.11 -16.65 17.97
N GLU A 413 33.53 -16.16 19.07
CA GLU A 413 33.91 -14.88 19.70
C GLU A 413 35.40 -14.87 20.12
N ALA A 414 35.92 -15.98 20.65
CA ALA A 414 37.33 -16.10 21.03
C ALA A 414 38.31 -16.01 19.84
N ALA A 415 37.86 -16.32 18.62
CA ALA A 415 38.66 -16.20 17.40
C ALA A 415 38.39 -14.90 16.61
N TRP A 416 37.26 -14.24 16.86
CA TRP A 416 36.78 -13.07 16.13
C TRP A 416 37.75 -11.88 16.18
N ASP A 417 38.23 -11.50 17.37
CA ASP A 417 39.17 -10.37 17.54
C ASP A 417 40.48 -10.58 16.76
N GLU A 418 41.01 -11.81 16.73
CA GLU A 418 42.24 -12.11 15.98
C GLU A 418 41.97 -12.10 14.46
N GLU A 419 40.87 -12.70 14.02
CA GLU A 419 40.57 -12.76 12.59
C GLU A 419 40.12 -11.43 11.99
N ILE A 420 39.50 -10.54 12.78
CA ILE A 420 39.25 -9.16 12.36
C ILE A 420 40.56 -8.39 12.13
N GLU A 421 41.58 -8.54 12.97
CA GLU A 421 42.88 -7.87 12.78
C GLU A 421 43.65 -8.44 11.58
N ARG A 422 43.55 -9.75 11.34
CA ARG A 422 44.08 -10.39 10.12
C ARG A 422 43.33 -9.92 8.87
N ALA A 423 42.00 -9.85 8.91
CA ALA A 423 41.18 -9.37 7.81
C ALA A 423 41.43 -7.88 7.51
N LYS A 424 41.65 -7.03 8.52
CA LYS A 424 42.09 -5.63 8.32
C LYS A 424 43.40 -5.54 7.55
N GLN A 425 44.38 -6.38 7.89
CA GLN A 425 45.68 -6.43 7.20
C GLN A 425 45.52 -6.92 5.75
N ALA A 426 44.81 -8.02 5.53
CA ALA A 426 44.56 -8.56 4.18
C ALA A 426 43.78 -7.59 3.28
N VAL A 427 42.74 -6.92 3.82
CA VAL A 427 41.98 -5.89 3.08
C VAL A 427 42.84 -4.67 2.79
N ALA A 428 43.75 -4.26 3.69
CA ALA A 428 44.66 -3.14 3.44
C ALA A 428 45.72 -3.46 2.37
N GLU A 429 46.29 -4.67 2.37
CA GLU A 429 47.21 -5.11 1.32
C GLU A 429 46.50 -5.21 -0.03
N GLN A 430 45.30 -5.79 -0.07
CA GLN A 430 44.50 -5.92 -1.29
C GLN A 430 43.94 -4.57 -1.78
N HIS A 431 43.64 -3.63 -0.88
CA HIS A 431 43.30 -2.24 -1.20
C HIS A 431 44.42 -1.58 -2.00
N ASP A 432 45.67 -1.65 -1.51
CA ASP A 432 46.81 -0.99 -2.16
C ASP A 432 47.12 -1.62 -3.53
N GLU A 433 47.00 -2.96 -3.68
CA GLU A 433 47.06 -3.61 -5.00
C GLU A 433 45.94 -3.11 -5.96
N VAL A 434 44.70 -2.98 -5.47
CA VAL A 434 43.57 -2.50 -6.28
C VAL A 434 43.73 -1.02 -6.64
N VAL A 435 44.35 -0.22 -5.77
CA VAL A 435 44.72 1.18 -6.03
C VAL A 435 45.77 1.27 -7.14
N GLU A 436 46.81 0.43 -7.13
CA GLU A 436 47.80 0.35 -8.23
C GLU A 436 47.16 -0.10 -9.56
N LEU A 437 46.14 -0.96 -9.52
CA LEU A 437 45.35 -1.39 -10.67
C LEU A 437 44.33 -0.34 -11.16
N GLY A 438 44.30 0.85 -10.56
CA GLY A 438 43.45 1.98 -10.97
C GLY A 438 42.09 2.07 -10.28
N GLY A 439 41.88 1.32 -9.19
CA GLY A 439 40.66 1.33 -8.39
C GLY A 439 39.47 0.64 -9.07
N LEU A 440 38.27 0.81 -8.50
CA LEU A 440 37.03 0.22 -9.04
C LEU A 440 36.69 0.80 -10.43
N TYR A 441 36.48 -0.06 -11.41
CA TYR A 441 35.88 0.32 -12.68
C TYR A 441 34.35 0.22 -12.63
N VAL A 442 33.66 1.25 -13.13
CA VAL A 442 32.20 1.26 -13.28
C VAL A 442 31.82 1.32 -14.76
N LEU A 443 31.10 0.30 -15.22
CA LEU A 443 30.59 0.19 -16.59
C LEU A 443 29.06 0.30 -16.58
N GLY A 444 28.50 1.34 -17.21
CA GLY A 444 27.06 1.40 -17.52
C GLY A 444 26.79 0.78 -18.90
N THR A 445 25.86 -0.18 -19.00
CA THR A 445 25.51 -0.82 -20.30
C THR A 445 24.42 -0.09 -21.07
N GLU A 446 23.78 0.92 -20.47
CA GLU A 446 22.77 1.82 -21.05
C GLU A 446 22.73 3.16 -20.28
N ARG A 447 21.96 4.15 -20.78
CA ARG A 447 21.58 5.37 -20.05
C ARG A 447 20.26 5.15 -19.31
N HIS A 448 20.17 5.56 -18.05
CA HIS A 448 18.92 5.57 -17.30
C HIS A 448 18.00 6.74 -17.71
N GLU A 449 16.73 6.71 -17.26
CA GLU A 449 15.75 7.78 -17.51
C GLU A 449 16.23 9.17 -17.07
N SER A 450 17.12 9.24 -16.07
CA SER A 450 17.75 10.48 -15.61
C SER A 450 19.28 10.36 -15.54
N ARG A 451 19.95 11.48 -15.80
CA ARG A 451 21.40 11.64 -15.64
C ARG A 451 21.84 11.53 -14.17
N ARG A 452 20.91 11.76 -13.25
CA ARG A 452 21.09 11.63 -11.80
C ARG A 452 21.43 10.18 -11.42
N ILE A 453 20.66 9.22 -11.90
CA ILE A 453 20.90 7.77 -11.65
C ILE A 453 22.21 7.32 -12.32
N ASP A 454 22.51 7.79 -13.53
CA ASP A 454 23.81 7.52 -14.16
C ASP A 454 25.00 8.03 -13.31
N ASN A 455 24.87 9.22 -12.71
CA ASN A 455 25.90 9.78 -11.83
C ASN A 455 26.00 9.02 -10.49
N GLN A 456 24.90 8.48 -9.95
CA GLN A 456 24.93 7.60 -8.78
C GLN A 456 25.70 6.30 -9.06
N LEU A 457 25.49 5.70 -10.24
CA LEU A 457 26.26 4.53 -10.69
C LEU A 457 27.75 4.85 -10.76
N ARG A 458 28.15 5.95 -11.43
CA ARG A 458 29.54 6.45 -11.44
C ARG A 458 30.08 6.69 -10.02
N GLY A 459 29.25 7.22 -9.13
CA GLY A 459 29.53 7.49 -7.72
C GLY A 459 29.84 6.27 -6.86
N ARG A 460 29.64 5.04 -7.36
CA ARG A 460 30.12 3.81 -6.70
C ARG A 460 31.65 3.73 -6.70
N SER A 461 32.34 4.39 -7.64
CA SER A 461 33.80 4.44 -7.77
C SER A 461 34.40 5.81 -7.37
N GLY A 462 35.67 5.81 -6.95
CA GLY A 462 36.41 7.01 -6.51
C GLY A 462 35.97 7.55 -5.14
N ARG A 463 35.48 6.67 -4.27
CA ARG A 463 35.09 6.99 -2.88
C ARG A 463 36.32 7.41 -2.07
N GLN A 464 36.15 8.24 -1.04
CA GLN A 464 37.23 8.76 -0.18
C GLN A 464 38.51 9.23 -0.91
N GLY A 465 38.39 9.70 -2.16
CA GLY A 465 39.51 10.15 -2.97
C GLY A 465 40.40 9.04 -3.56
N ASP A 466 39.94 7.80 -3.55
CA ASP A 466 40.58 6.66 -4.21
C ASP A 466 40.62 6.87 -5.75
N PRO A 467 41.55 6.21 -6.46
CA PRO A 467 41.48 6.13 -7.93
C PRO A 467 40.22 5.37 -8.37
N GLY A 468 39.87 5.53 -9.64
CA GLY A 468 38.75 4.83 -10.25
C GLY A 468 38.50 5.31 -11.67
N GLU A 469 37.72 4.55 -12.43
CA GLU A 469 37.32 4.90 -13.79
C GLU A 469 35.83 4.61 -13.97
N SER A 470 35.12 5.40 -14.78
CA SER A 470 33.77 5.05 -15.23
C SER A 470 33.62 5.20 -16.74
N ARG A 471 32.79 4.36 -17.37
CA ARG A 471 32.45 4.45 -18.81
C ARG A 471 31.02 3.99 -19.05
N PHE A 472 30.38 4.55 -20.06
CA PHE A 472 29.07 4.09 -20.55
C PHE A 472 29.22 3.50 -21.95
N TYR A 473 28.60 2.34 -22.16
CA TYR A 473 28.47 1.66 -23.43
C TYR A 473 27.00 1.75 -23.86
N LEU A 474 26.73 2.27 -25.04
CA LEU A 474 25.37 2.61 -25.50
C LEU A 474 25.13 2.08 -26.90
N SER A 475 23.86 1.88 -27.29
CA SER A 475 23.46 1.51 -28.66
C SER A 475 22.35 2.43 -29.17
N LEU A 476 22.30 2.62 -30.50
CA LEU A 476 21.14 3.23 -31.16
C LEU A 476 19.85 2.40 -31.03
N GLN A 477 19.95 1.15 -30.55
CA GLN A 477 18.83 0.25 -30.29
C GLN A 477 18.35 0.24 -28.82
N ASP A 478 19.06 0.91 -27.90
CA ASP A 478 18.70 0.97 -26.47
C ASP A 478 17.31 1.61 -26.25
N ASP A 479 16.65 1.27 -25.14
CA ASP A 479 15.27 1.71 -24.86
C ASP A 479 15.10 3.24 -24.81
N LEU A 480 16.09 3.96 -24.27
CA LEU A 480 16.11 5.43 -24.26
C LEU A 480 16.06 6.02 -25.69
N MET A 481 16.74 5.37 -26.65
CA MET A 481 16.78 5.80 -28.05
C MET A 481 15.48 5.43 -28.78
N ARG A 482 14.96 4.22 -28.51
CA ARG A 482 13.68 3.71 -29.02
C ARG A 482 12.50 4.61 -28.65
N LEU A 483 12.50 5.15 -27.43
CA LEU A 483 11.43 6.01 -26.90
C LEU A 483 11.43 7.45 -27.44
N PHE A 484 12.56 7.98 -27.93
CA PHE A 484 12.67 9.43 -28.20
C PHE A 484 12.35 9.84 -29.65
N ASN A 485 12.92 9.16 -30.66
CA ASN A 485 12.46 9.30 -32.05
C ASN A 485 13.08 8.24 -32.97
N SER A 486 12.26 7.38 -33.57
CA SER A 486 12.76 6.36 -34.51
C SER A 486 13.45 7.00 -35.71
N GLY A 487 12.79 7.94 -36.41
CA GLY A 487 13.22 8.43 -37.72
C GLY A 487 14.63 9.04 -37.77
N ALA A 488 15.11 9.65 -36.68
CA ALA A 488 16.47 10.20 -36.61
C ALA A 488 17.53 9.12 -36.37
N ALA A 489 17.25 8.14 -35.50
CA ALA A 489 18.12 6.98 -35.28
C ALA A 489 18.11 6.06 -36.51
N GLU A 490 16.94 5.77 -37.06
CA GLU A 490 16.73 5.01 -38.31
C GLU A 490 17.44 5.66 -39.49
N SER A 491 17.47 7.00 -39.61
CA SER A 491 18.22 7.68 -40.69
C SER A 491 19.74 7.50 -40.55
N LEU A 492 20.27 7.42 -39.31
CA LEU A 492 21.68 7.12 -39.05
C LEU A 492 21.98 5.62 -39.25
N LEU A 493 21.06 4.73 -38.88
CA LEU A 493 21.15 3.29 -39.13
C LEU A 493 21.06 2.96 -40.64
N ALA A 494 20.22 3.67 -41.40
CA ALA A 494 20.06 3.50 -42.84
C ALA A 494 21.27 3.99 -43.66
N ARG A 495 22.14 4.82 -43.09
CA ARG A 495 23.45 5.15 -43.68
C ARG A 495 24.42 3.98 -43.48
N GLY A 496 24.39 3.02 -44.40
CA GLY A 496 25.37 1.94 -44.48
C GLY A 496 26.78 2.46 -44.84
N GLY A 497 27.81 1.72 -44.42
CA GLY A 497 29.22 2.01 -44.74
C GLY A 497 30.16 2.20 -43.54
N VAL A 498 29.64 2.12 -42.30
CA VAL A 498 30.45 2.05 -41.08
C VAL A 498 30.36 0.63 -40.52
N ASP A 499 31.50 0.07 -40.08
CA ASP A 499 31.57 -1.23 -39.43
C ASP A 499 30.80 -1.20 -38.09
N GLU A 500 30.01 -2.23 -37.80
CA GLU A 500 29.16 -2.24 -36.59
C GLU A 500 29.98 -2.36 -35.29
N SER A 501 31.22 -2.86 -35.37
CA SER A 501 32.16 -2.97 -34.25
C SER A 501 32.82 -1.64 -33.85
N ILE A 502 32.80 -0.63 -34.72
CA ILE A 502 33.51 0.64 -34.48
C ILE A 502 32.57 1.64 -33.75
N PRO A 503 33.00 2.21 -32.60
CA PRO A 503 32.21 3.23 -31.90
C PRO A 503 31.91 4.47 -32.75
N LEU A 504 30.63 4.85 -32.77
CA LEU A 504 30.08 6.02 -33.44
C LEU A 504 30.54 7.31 -32.75
N THR A 505 31.68 7.85 -33.18
CA THR A 505 32.26 9.07 -32.64
C THR A 505 31.67 10.33 -33.28
N GLY A 506 31.04 11.19 -32.49
CA GLY A 506 30.59 12.50 -32.97
C GLY A 506 29.66 13.25 -32.01
N ARG A 507 29.93 14.56 -31.81
CA ARG A 507 29.17 15.46 -30.92
C ARG A 507 27.66 15.46 -31.19
N MET A 508 27.24 15.20 -32.43
CA MET A 508 25.84 15.13 -32.83
C MET A 508 25.08 13.97 -32.16
N VAL A 509 25.73 12.81 -31.97
CA VAL A 509 25.11 11.60 -31.40
C VAL A 509 25.00 11.71 -29.89
N SER A 510 26.09 12.06 -29.20
CA SER A 510 26.08 12.34 -27.75
C SER A 510 25.09 13.46 -27.40
N GLY A 511 25.00 14.50 -28.23
CA GLY A 511 24.01 15.56 -28.07
C GLY A 511 22.56 15.12 -28.34
N ALA A 512 22.33 14.06 -29.12
CA ALA A 512 20.99 13.47 -29.28
C ALA A 512 20.58 12.66 -28.06
N ILE A 513 21.50 11.85 -27.51
CA ILE A 513 21.31 11.06 -26.28
C ILE A 513 20.99 11.99 -25.10
N GLN A 514 21.75 13.08 -24.91
CA GLN A 514 21.45 14.05 -23.84
C GLN A 514 20.06 14.70 -24.04
N ARG A 515 19.64 15.01 -25.27
CA ARG A 515 18.28 15.53 -25.52
C ARG A 515 17.18 14.50 -25.21
N ALA A 516 17.41 13.22 -25.48
CA ALA A 516 16.48 12.15 -25.13
C ALA A 516 16.30 12.05 -23.60
N GLN A 517 17.41 11.99 -22.86
CA GLN A 517 17.40 11.93 -21.40
C GLN A 517 16.73 13.17 -20.78
N ASN A 518 17.14 14.38 -21.16
CA ASN A 518 16.51 15.62 -20.69
C ASN A 518 15.00 15.69 -20.99
N SER A 519 14.54 15.10 -22.09
CA SER A 519 13.12 15.06 -22.44
C SER A 519 12.32 14.06 -21.60
N ILE A 520 12.94 12.95 -21.19
CA ILE A 520 12.34 11.96 -20.29
C ILE A 520 12.30 12.50 -18.85
N GLU A 521 13.39 13.15 -18.39
CA GLU A 521 13.43 13.90 -17.13
C GLU A 521 12.31 14.94 -17.06
N SER A 522 12.17 15.77 -18.10
CA SER A 522 11.12 16.80 -18.18
C SER A 522 9.71 16.22 -18.14
N ARG A 523 9.46 15.13 -18.88
CA ARG A 523 8.18 14.41 -18.88
C ARG A 523 7.87 13.81 -17.51
N ASN A 524 8.86 13.18 -16.87
CA ASN A 524 8.69 12.56 -15.55
C ASN A 524 8.42 13.63 -14.46
N ALA A 525 9.08 14.79 -14.54
CA ALA A 525 8.77 15.95 -13.68
C ALA A 525 7.36 16.52 -13.93
N GLU A 526 6.91 16.58 -15.18
CA GLU A 526 5.53 16.99 -15.49
C GLU A 526 4.49 15.99 -14.95
N ILE A 527 4.75 14.68 -15.05
CA ILE A 527 3.91 13.64 -14.44
C ILE A 527 3.81 13.85 -12.93
N ARG A 528 4.93 13.99 -12.21
CA ARG A 528 4.92 14.26 -10.75
C ARG A 528 4.17 15.54 -10.40
N LYS A 529 4.39 16.62 -11.16
CA LYS A 529 3.71 17.90 -10.97
C LYS A 529 2.20 17.79 -11.16
N ASN A 530 1.74 16.98 -12.11
CA ASN A 530 0.32 16.75 -12.35
C ASN A 530 -0.31 15.82 -11.31
N VAL A 531 0.37 14.74 -10.90
CA VAL A 531 -0.04 13.89 -9.76
C VAL A 531 -0.20 14.72 -8.49
N LEU A 532 0.78 15.59 -8.19
CA LEU A 532 0.74 16.50 -7.05
C LEU A 532 -0.42 17.50 -7.11
N LYS A 533 -0.67 18.14 -8.26
CA LYS A 533 -1.79 19.10 -8.42
C LYS A 533 -3.15 18.50 -8.05
N TYR A 534 -3.44 17.28 -8.51
CA TYR A 534 -4.72 16.63 -8.24
C TYR A 534 -4.82 16.16 -6.77
N ASP A 535 -3.73 15.63 -6.18
CA ASP A 535 -3.71 15.32 -4.75
C ASP A 535 -3.68 16.57 -3.85
N ASP A 536 -3.17 17.72 -4.30
CA ASP A 536 -3.24 18.98 -3.54
C ASP A 536 -4.70 19.48 -3.40
N VAL A 537 -5.61 19.13 -4.33
CA VAL A 537 -7.06 19.37 -4.20
C VAL A 537 -7.67 18.41 -3.18
N LEU A 538 -7.45 17.09 -3.36
CA LEU A 538 -7.90 16.06 -2.41
C LEU A 538 -7.35 16.29 -1.00
N THR A 539 -6.12 16.80 -0.86
CA THR A 539 -5.50 17.12 0.43
C THR A 539 -6.29 18.18 1.20
N LYS A 540 -6.87 19.19 0.55
CA LYS A 540 -7.71 20.20 1.22
C LYS A 540 -8.96 19.58 1.84
N GLN A 541 -9.55 18.59 1.16
CA GLN A 541 -10.74 17.85 1.61
C GLN A 541 -10.36 16.85 2.71
N ARG A 542 -9.40 15.97 2.41
CA ARG A 542 -8.84 14.94 3.31
C ARG A 542 -8.38 15.53 4.63
N ARG A 543 -7.74 16.70 4.64
CA ARG A 543 -7.29 17.36 5.89
C ARG A 543 -8.47 17.82 6.74
N LYS A 544 -9.51 18.44 6.16
CA LYS A 544 -10.74 18.79 6.89
C LYS A 544 -11.45 17.54 7.44
N PHE A 545 -11.55 16.50 6.61
CA PHE A 545 -12.21 15.25 6.98
C PHE A 545 -11.47 14.53 8.12
N TYR A 546 -10.13 14.43 8.05
CA TYR A 546 -9.31 13.85 9.13
C TYR A 546 -9.26 14.75 10.38
N GLU A 547 -9.27 16.08 10.25
CA GLU A 547 -9.42 17.00 11.40
C GLU A 547 -10.73 16.73 12.17
N GLU A 548 -11.87 16.59 11.47
CA GLU A 548 -13.17 16.32 12.10
C GLU A 548 -13.25 14.89 12.66
N ARG A 549 -12.77 13.89 11.90
CA ARG A 549 -12.71 12.49 12.33
C ARG A 549 -11.85 12.30 13.58
N ALA A 550 -10.75 13.06 13.71
CA ALA A 550 -9.89 13.02 14.89
C ALA A 550 -10.61 13.51 16.16
N ARG A 551 -11.33 14.63 16.10
CA ARG A 551 -12.13 15.16 17.23
C ARG A 551 -13.15 14.15 17.76
N ILE A 552 -13.87 13.51 16.84
CA ILE A 552 -14.89 12.50 17.14
C ILE A 552 -14.26 11.25 17.79
N LEU A 553 -13.06 10.86 17.34
CA LEU A 553 -12.30 9.74 17.90
C LEU A 553 -11.71 10.07 19.29
N GLU A 554 -11.20 11.28 19.46
CA GLU A 554 -10.54 11.78 20.68
C GLU A 554 -11.53 12.22 21.76
N GLY A 555 -12.83 12.33 21.43
CA GLY A 555 -13.92 12.49 22.40
C GLY A 555 -14.27 13.94 22.75
N GLU A 556 -14.16 14.87 21.80
CA GLU A 556 -14.85 16.18 21.92
C GLU A 556 -16.38 15.98 22.01
N GLU A 557 -17.10 16.95 22.61
CA GLU A 557 -18.52 16.84 22.99
C GLU A 557 -19.43 16.46 21.80
N LEU A 558 -19.75 15.16 21.72
CA LEU A 558 -20.50 14.57 20.61
C LEU A 558 -21.95 15.03 20.58
N ASP A 559 -22.56 15.27 21.74
CA ASP A 559 -23.94 15.76 21.88
C ASP A 559 -24.10 17.11 21.15
N ALA A 560 -23.20 18.06 21.41
CA ALA A 560 -23.18 19.37 20.77
C ALA A 560 -22.79 19.35 19.27
N HIS A 561 -22.35 18.20 18.75
CA HIS A 561 -22.20 17.94 17.30
C HIS A 561 -23.48 17.33 16.71
N ILE A 562 -24.12 16.38 17.39
CA ILE A 562 -25.36 15.74 16.94
C ILE A 562 -26.55 16.71 17.01
N GLU A 563 -26.71 17.49 18.08
CA GLU A 563 -27.72 18.56 18.17
C GLU A 563 -27.64 19.51 16.97
N ARG A 564 -26.41 19.90 16.58
CA ARG A 564 -26.16 20.80 15.45
C ARG A 564 -26.55 20.15 14.12
N PHE A 565 -26.29 18.85 13.95
CA PHE A 565 -26.72 18.12 12.76
C PHE A 565 -28.25 17.94 12.72
N ILE A 566 -28.89 17.73 13.87
CA ILE A 566 -30.36 17.71 14.01
C ILE A 566 -30.94 19.08 13.59
N GLU A 567 -30.43 20.18 14.14
CA GLU A 567 -30.88 21.54 13.79
C GLU A 567 -30.62 21.90 12.31
N GLU A 568 -29.49 21.52 11.74
CA GLU A 568 -29.17 21.76 10.32
C GLU A 568 -30.02 20.89 9.37
N VAL A 569 -30.18 19.59 9.62
CA VAL A 569 -30.93 18.66 8.75
C VAL A 569 -32.43 18.90 8.84
N ILE A 570 -33.00 18.88 10.05
CA ILE A 570 -34.44 19.03 10.25
C ILE A 570 -34.85 20.48 9.96
N GLY A 571 -34.08 21.45 10.48
CA GLY A 571 -34.33 22.86 10.21
C GLY A 571 -34.18 23.23 8.74
N GLY A 572 -33.18 22.67 8.04
CA GLY A 572 -33.00 22.83 6.59
C GLY A 572 -34.12 22.16 5.77
N THR A 573 -34.63 21.01 6.23
CA THR A 573 -35.79 20.34 5.60
C THR A 573 -37.04 21.21 5.70
N VAL A 574 -37.33 21.80 6.87
CA VAL A 574 -38.45 22.73 7.04
C VAL A 574 -38.26 24.01 6.20
N ASP A 575 -37.05 24.59 6.20
CA ASP A 575 -36.73 25.76 5.37
C ASP A 575 -36.99 25.48 3.88
N ALA A 576 -36.54 24.33 3.36
CA ALA A 576 -36.68 23.97 1.95
C ALA A 576 -38.15 23.84 1.50
N HIS A 577 -39.02 23.28 2.34
CA HIS A 577 -40.44 23.09 2.00
C HIS A 577 -41.28 24.36 2.20
N THR A 578 -40.83 25.30 3.06
CA THR A 578 -41.52 26.57 3.37
C THR A 578 -40.99 27.78 2.59
N ALA A 579 -39.79 27.71 2.00
CA ALA A 579 -39.12 28.82 1.35
C ALA A 579 -39.99 29.56 0.31
N GLY A 580 -40.38 30.79 0.65
CA GLY A 580 -41.17 31.67 -0.23
C GLY A 580 -42.65 31.32 -0.37
N LYS A 581 -43.17 30.35 0.39
CA LYS A 581 -44.59 29.96 0.41
C LYS A 581 -45.32 30.61 1.60
N PRO A 582 -46.54 31.16 1.42
CA PRO A 582 -47.48 31.41 2.52
C PRO A 582 -47.86 30.11 3.23
N GLY A 583 -48.29 30.17 4.50
CA GLY A 583 -48.71 29.00 5.29
C GLY A 583 -49.80 28.14 4.62
N GLU A 584 -50.73 28.78 3.89
CA GLU A 584 -51.75 28.11 3.08
C GLU A 584 -51.16 27.21 1.97
N ASP A 585 -50.05 27.62 1.35
CA ASP A 585 -49.41 26.95 0.21
C ASP A 585 -48.33 25.92 0.64
N VAL A 586 -48.04 25.78 1.94
CA VAL A 586 -47.13 24.73 2.43
C VAL A 586 -47.81 23.37 2.32
N ASP A 587 -47.15 22.40 1.66
CA ASP A 587 -47.60 21.01 1.67
C ASP A 587 -47.05 20.30 2.91
N LEU A 588 -47.96 19.95 3.82
CA LEU A 588 -47.64 19.31 5.09
C LEU A 588 -47.60 17.78 4.98
N GLU A 589 -48.19 17.18 3.93
CA GLU A 589 -48.05 15.75 3.67
C GLU A 589 -46.67 15.46 3.05
N GLU A 590 -46.20 16.32 2.14
CA GLU A 590 -44.84 16.30 1.60
C GLU A 590 -43.79 16.50 2.71
N LEU A 591 -43.93 17.53 3.55
CA LEU A 591 -43.01 17.82 4.65
C LEU A 591 -42.95 16.69 5.69
N TRP A 592 -44.08 16.15 6.16
CA TRP A 592 -44.05 14.98 7.07
C TRP A 592 -43.55 13.72 6.36
N GLY A 593 -43.70 13.62 5.03
CA GLY A 593 -43.07 12.58 4.20
C GLY A 593 -41.55 12.65 4.24
N ALA A 594 -40.99 13.86 4.12
CA ALA A 594 -39.54 14.13 4.15
C ALA A 594 -38.92 14.00 5.55
N LEU A 595 -39.67 14.28 6.64
CA LEU A 595 -39.16 14.24 8.02
C LEU A 595 -39.13 12.83 8.64
N ARG A 596 -40.08 11.96 8.29
CA ARG A 596 -40.19 10.59 8.86
C ARG A 596 -38.94 9.70 8.72
N PRO A 597 -38.14 9.77 7.62
CA PRO A 597 -36.87 9.05 7.53
C PRO A 597 -35.79 9.57 8.47
N ALA A 598 -35.83 10.85 8.85
CA ALA A 598 -34.82 11.49 9.68
C ALA A 598 -35.05 11.20 11.18
N TYR A 599 -36.28 11.29 11.67
CA TYR A 599 -36.60 11.03 13.08
C TYR A 599 -38.07 10.56 13.27
N PRO A 600 -38.40 9.89 14.40
CA PRO A 600 -39.75 9.46 14.72
C PRO A 600 -40.63 10.65 15.16
N VAL A 601 -41.10 11.43 14.18
CA VAL A 601 -42.03 12.56 14.35
C VAL A 601 -43.23 12.15 15.22
N SER A 602 -43.45 12.85 16.34
CA SER A 602 -44.56 12.56 17.27
C SER A 602 -45.75 13.52 17.13
N LEU A 603 -45.52 14.72 16.58
CA LEU A 603 -46.57 15.65 16.16
C LEU A 603 -47.23 15.20 14.84
N THR A 604 -48.54 15.39 14.71
CA THR A 604 -49.23 15.30 13.41
C THR A 604 -49.39 16.69 12.77
N PRO A 605 -49.64 16.78 11.44
CA PRO A 605 -49.95 18.05 10.80
C PRO A 605 -51.17 18.77 11.40
N GLN A 606 -52.12 18.03 11.99
CA GLN A 606 -53.32 18.62 12.59
C GLN A 606 -53.02 19.29 13.93
N ASP A 607 -52.14 18.70 14.76
CA ASP A 607 -51.80 19.26 16.07
C ASP A 607 -51.18 20.66 15.92
N VAL A 608 -50.26 20.81 14.96
CA VAL A 608 -49.61 22.10 14.64
C VAL A 608 -50.61 23.12 14.06
N ILE A 609 -51.55 22.68 13.22
CA ILE A 609 -52.62 23.55 12.68
C ILE A 609 -53.56 24.03 13.79
N ASP A 610 -53.92 23.15 14.73
CA ASP A 610 -54.84 23.46 15.83
C ASP A 610 -54.18 24.40 16.86
N GLU A 611 -52.85 24.29 17.05
CA GLU A 611 -52.07 25.17 17.93
C GLU A 611 -51.93 26.60 17.40
N VAL A 612 -51.61 26.80 16.10
CA VAL A 612 -51.61 28.14 15.47
C VAL A 612 -53.03 28.66 15.16
N GLY A 613 -54.07 27.88 15.44
CA GLY A 613 -55.48 28.25 15.27
C GLY A 613 -55.96 28.32 13.81
N GLY A 614 -55.29 27.59 12.89
CA GLY A 614 -55.67 27.48 11.48
C GLY A 614 -54.50 27.71 10.51
N LYS A 615 -54.50 27.00 9.37
CA LYS A 615 -53.41 27.00 8.38
C LYS A 615 -53.04 28.39 7.82
N GLU A 616 -54.00 29.33 7.83
CA GLU A 616 -53.82 30.73 7.41
C GLU A 616 -52.79 31.48 8.30
N ASN A 617 -52.62 31.06 9.56
CA ASN A 617 -51.70 31.69 10.53
C ASN A 617 -50.29 31.05 10.56
N LEU A 618 -50.03 29.99 9.78
CA LEU A 618 -48.85 29.15 9.93
C LEU A 618 -47.56 29.87 9.47
N GLU A 619 -46.82 30.48 10.41
CA GLU A 619 -45.51 31.05 10.12
C GLU A 619 -44.42 29.96 10.05
N ALA A 620 -43.55 30.04 9.03
CA ALA A 620 -42.46 29.09 8.83
C ALA A 620 -41.47 29.06 10.02
N SER A 621 -41.29 30.20 10.71
CA SER A 621 -40.46 30.34 11.91
C SER A 621 -41.02 29.60 13.13
N GLU A 622 -42.34 29.49 13.25
CA GLU A 622 -43.02 28.80 14.36
C GLU A 622 -43.08 27.31 14.06
N LEU A 623 -43.48 26.92 12.84
CA LEU A 623 -43.43 25.54 12.35
C LEU A 623 -42.04 24.90 12.53
N LYS A 624 -40.97 25.67 12.26
CA LYS A 624 -39.59 25.22 12.46
C LYS A 624 -39.22 25.05 13.94
N GLN A 625 -39.74 25.89 14.84
CA GLN A 625 -39.47 25.77 16.28
C GLN A 625 -40.16 24.53 16.87
N GLU A 626 -41.44 24.28 16.53
CA GLU A 626 -42.16 23.11 17.05
C GLU A 626 -41.61 21.78 16.51
N ILE A 627 -41.24 21.72 15.23
CA ILE A 627 -40.62 20.50 14.65
C ILE A 627 -39.23 20.24 15.26
N LEU A 628 -38.45 21.28 15.57
CA LEU A 628 -37.18 21.11 16.28
C LEU A 628 -37.37 20.76 17.76
N ALA A 629 -38.43 21.23 18.41
CA ALA A 629 -38.79 20.84 19.78
C ALA A 629 -39.21 19.36 19.86
N ASP A 630 -40.05 18.88 18.93
CA ASP A 630 -40.42 17.46 18.83
C ASP A 630 -39.19 16.57 18.57
N ALA A 631 -38.27 17.00 17.70
CA ALA A 631 -37.01 16.29 17.46
C ALA A 631 -36.12 16.21 18.71
N LYS A 632 -35.98 17.29 19.49
CA LYS A 632 -35.22 17.28 20.75
C LYS A 632 -35.91 16.40 21.82
N LEU A 633 -37.23 16.48 21.95
CA LEU A 633 -38.00 15.58 22.82
C LEU A 633 -37.94 14.10 22.38
N ALA A 634 -37.72 13.81 21.09
CA ALA A 634 -37.43 12.47 20.61
C ALA A 634 -36.00 12.02 20.94
N TYR A 635 -35.05 12.97 21.04
CA TYR A 635 -33.65 12.72 21.38
C TYR A 635 -33.47 12.45 22.89
N GLU A 636 -34.12 13.24 23.75
CA GLU A 636 -34.12 13.04 25.20
C GLU A 636 -34.68 11.65 25.58
N LYS A 637 -35.80 11.23 24.96
CA LYS A 637 -36.34 9.86 25.12
C LYS A 637 -35.35 8.78 24.67
N ARG A 638 -34.55 9.07 23.65
CA ARG A 638 -33.55 8.14 23.11
C ARG A 638 -32.32 8.01 24.01
N GLU A 639 -31.96 9.09 24.71
CA GLU A 639 -31.00 9.07 25.81
C GLU A 639 -31.54 8.25 26.99
N GLU A 640 -32.80 8.44 27.40
CA GLU A 640 -33.44 7.63 28.46
C GLU A 640 -33.49 6.12 28.13
N GLU A 641 -33.67 5.75 26.85
CA GLU A 641 -33.67 4.35 26.41
C GLU A 641 -32.30 3.66 26.52
N LEU A 642 -31.22 4.38 26.23
CA LEU A 642 -29.86 3.82 26.07
C LEU A 642 -28.95 4.08 27.27
N GLY A 643 -29.19 5.18 28.00
CA GLY A 643 -28.28 5.78 28.97
C GLY A 643 -27.10 6.51 28.31
N GLU A 644 -26.58 7.52 29.01
CA GLU A 644 -25.46 8.40 28.62
C GLU A 644 -24.30 7.67 27.91
N GLU A 645 -23.67 6.68 28.57
CA GLU A 645 -22.57 5.88 27.99
C GLU A 645 -23.00 5.14 26.70
N GLY A 646 -24.22 4.60 26.69
CA GLY A 646 -24.79 3.90 25.55
C GLY A 646 -25.07 4.81 24.36
N LEU A 647 -25.53 6.04 24.63
CA LEU A 647 -25.73 7.06 23.60
C LEU A 647 -24.39 7.55 23.05
N HIS A 648 -23.40 7.89 23.89
CA HIS A 648 -22.07 8.33 23.46
C HIS A 648 -21.35 7.28 22.59
N GLN A 649 -21.42 6.00 22.97
CA GLN A 649 -20.91 4.91 22.13
C GLN A 649 -21.64 4.81 20.77
N LEU A 650 -22.98 4.96 20.77
CA LEU A 650 -23.79 4.94 19.56
C LEU A 650 -23.42 6.11 18.62
N GLN A 651 -23.41 7.34 19.15
CA GLN A 651 -23.03 8.56 18.43
C GLN A 651 -21.67 8.40 17.74
N ARG A 652 -20.62 8.07 18.50
CA ARG A 652 -19.24 7.92 17.98
C ARG A 652 -19.19 6.90 16.84
N ARG A 653 -19.85 5.75 17.00
CA ARG A 653 -19.83 4.65 16.03
C ARG A 653 -20.66 4.94 14.78
N VAL A 654 -21.81 5.60 14.92
CA VAL A 654 -22.61 6.08 13.79
C VAL A 654 -21.85 7.15 13.01
N LEU A 655 -21.31 8.18 13.70
CA LEU A 655 -20.49 9.23 13.10
C LEU A 655 -19.34 8.65 12.27
N LEU A 656 -18.47 7.85 12.89
CA LEU A 656 -17.30 7.27 12.21
C LEU A 656 -17.71 6.34 11.07
N SER A 657 -18.68 5.44 11.27
CA SER A 657 -19.11 4.48 10.24
C SER A 657 -19.75 5.16 9.02
N VAL A 658 -20.56 6.19 9.23
CA VAL A 658 -21.17 6.99 8.15
C VAL A 658 -20.11 7.83 7.44
N MET A 659 -19.27 8.56 8.19
CA MET A 659 -18.19 9.37 7.63
C MET A 659 -17.25 8.53 6.77
N ASP A 660 -16.80 7.37 7.28
CA ASP A 660 -15.91 6.48 6.54
C ASP A 660 -16.61 5.79 5.37
N ARG A 661 -17.94 5.58 5.39
CA ARG A 661 -18.71 5.15 4.21
C ARG A 661 -18.73 6.24 3.14
N ARG A 662 -19.25 7.42 3.47
CA ARG A 662 -19.42 8.53 2.51
C ARG A 662 -18.08 9.02 1.95
N TRP A 663 -17.01 9.00 2.75
CA TRP A 663 -15.67 9.34 2.27
C TRP A 663 -15.10 8.31 1.27
N ARG A 664 -15.39 7.01 1.43
CA ARG A 664 -15.00 5.98 0.44
C ARG A 664 -15.80 6.11 -0.86
N GLU A 665 -17.08 6.44 -0.77
CA GLU A 665 -17.93 6.76 -1.93
C GLU A 665 -17.36 7.98 -2.68
N HIS A 666 -17.10 9.08 -1.98
CA HIS A 666 -16.48 10.29 -2.54
C HIS A 666 -15.08 10.03 -3.15
N LEU A 667 -14.22 9.21 -2.53
CA LEU A 667 -12.92 8.85 -3.12
C LEU A 667 -13.08 8.06 -4.43
N TYR A 668 -14.03 7.13 -4.49
CA TYR A 668 -14.35 6.36 -5.71
C TYR A 668 -14.85 7.27 -6.83
N GLU A 669 -15.75 8.21 -6.52
CA GLU A 669 -16.24 9.19 -7.50
C GLU A 669 -15.16 10.20 -7.93
N MET A 670 -14.29 10.64 -7.02
CA MET A 670 -13.20 11.57 -7.31
C MET A 670 -12.09 10.96 -8.18
N ASP A 671 -11.89 9.64 -8.15
CA ASP A 671 -11.03 8.94 -9.11
C ASP A 671 -11.67 8.91 -10.52
N TYR A 672 -12.98 8.63 -10.67
CA TYR A 672 -13.65 8.77 -11.99
C TYR A 672 -13.70 10.20 -12.50
N LEU A 673 -13.95 11.18 -11.64
CA LEU A 673 -13.92 12.60 -12.02
C LEU A 673 -12.56 12.96 -12.62
N LYS A 674 -11.47 12.50 -11.99
CA LYS A 674 -10.07 12.71 -12.41
C LYS A 674 -9.74 12.03 -13.75
N GLU A 675 -10.35 10.88 -14.05
CA GLU A 675 -10.27 10.26 -15.39
C GLU A 675 -11.08 11.06 -16.43
N GLY A 676 -12.34 11.40 -16.12
CA GLY A 676 -13.26 12.06 -17.05
C GLY A 676 -12.91 13.52 -17.37
N ILE A 677 -12.29 14.26 -16.43
CA ILE A 677 -11.98 15.69 -16.58
C ILE A 677 -11.03 15.97 -17.76
N GLY A 678 -10.21 14.99 -18.15
CA GLY A 678 -9.27 15.10 -19.28
C GLY A 678 -9.97 15.35 -20.63
N LEU A 679 -11.21 14.88 -20.80
CA LEU A 679 -12.01 15.12 -22.02
C LEU A 679 -12.51 16.58 -22.09
N ARG A 680 -12.77 17.21 -20.94
CA ARG A 680 -13.26 18.60 -20.85
C ARG A 680 -12.22 19.63 -21.30
N ALA A 681 -10.94 19.25 -21.34
CA ALA A 681 -9.85 20.06 -21.89
C ALA A 681 -10.10 20.53 -23.34
N MET A 682 -10.91 19.80 -24.12
CA MET A 682 -11.27 20.19 -25.50
C MET A 682 -12.05 21.51 -25.57
N ALA A 683 -12.72 21.93 -24.49
CA ALA A 683 -13.51 23.16 -24.41
C ALA A 683 -12.70 24.42 -24.01
N GLN A 684 -11.36 24.39 -24.12
CA GLN A 684 -10.43 25.47 -23.72
C GLN A 684 -10.49 25.90 -22.24
N ARG A 685 -11.09 25.08 -21.36
CA ARG A 685 -11.04 25.28 -19.90
C ARG A 685 -9.88 24.50 -19.29
N ASP A 686 -9.30 25.00 -18.20
CA ASP A 686 -8.27 24.27 -17.45
C ASP A 686 -8.93 23.12 -16.66
N PRO A 687 -8.59 21.84 -16.93
CA PRO A 687 -9.19 20.71 -16.24
C PRO A 687 -8.98 20.73 -14.72
N LEU A 688 -7.88 21.32 -14.22
CA LEU A 688 -7.62 21.39 -12.78
C LEU A 688 -8.62 22.31 -12.07
N ILE A 689 -9.09 23.37 -12.74
CA ILE A 689 -10.04 24.32 -12.16
C ILE A 689 -11.45 23.71 -12.11
N GLU A 690 -11.88 23.00 -13.14
CA GLU A 690 -13.16 22.30 -13.11
C GLU A 690 -13.11 21.10 -12.14
N TYR A 691 -11.98 20.38 -12.04
CA TYR A 691 -11.78 19.33 -11.01
C TYR A 691 -11.88 19.88 -9.58
N GLU A 692 -11.21 21.01 -9.29
CA GLU A 692 -11.31 21.65 -7.98
C GLU A 692 -12.75 22.15 -7.69
N ARG A 693 -13.45 22.65 -8.71
CA ARG A 693 -14.83 23.14 -8.58
C ARG A 693 -15.83 22.01 -8.35
N GLU A 694 -15.83 20.97 -9.18
CA GLU A 694 -16.77 19.85 -9.09
C GLU A 694 -16.48 18.98 -7.86
N GLY A 695 -15.20 18.68 -7.61
CA GLY A 695 -14.81 17.98 -6.40
C GLY A 695 -15.16 18.74 -5.12
N HIS A 696 -15.18 20.09 -5.15
CA HIS A 696 -15.67 20.91 -4.02
C HIS A 696 -17.19 20.85 -3.85
N LEU A 697 -17.98 20.75 -4.94
CA LEU A 697 -19.42 20.52 -4.85
C LEU A 697 -19.69 19.15 -4.23
N MET A 698 -19.17 18.08 -4.84
CA MET A 698 -19.29 16.70 -4.37
C MET A 698 -18.86 16.53 -2.90
N PHE A 699 -17.81 17.21 -2.46
CA PHE A 699 -17.40 17.19 -1.05
C PHE A 699 -18.42 17.83 -0.10
N ASN A 700 -19.10 18.90 -0.50
CA ASN A 700 -20.16 19.50 0.32
C ASN A 700 -21.41 18.63 0.32
N ASP A 701 -21.76 18.05 -0.83
CA ASP A 701 -22.91 17.15 -1.00
C ASP A 701 -22.71 15.87 -0.16
N MET A 702 -21.50 15.30 -0.17
CA MET A 702 -21.05 14.24 0.73
C MET A 702 -21.17 14.67 2.21
N MET A 703 -20.69 15.86 2.58
CA MET A 703 -20.79 16.37 3.95
C MET A 703 -22.22 16.69 4.40
N ALA A 704 -23.17 16.93 3.48
CA ALA A 704 -24.60 17.03 3.77
C ALA A 704 -25.20 15.64 4.00
N GLY A 705 -24.97 14.71 3.07
CA GLY A 705 -25.42 13.31 3.19
C GLY A 705 -24.86 12.57 4.41
N VAL A 706 -23.66 12.95 4.91
CA VAL A 706 -23.15 12.48 6.21
C VAL A 706 -24.06 12.90 7.37
N LYS A 707 -24.56 14.14 7.39
CA LYS A 707 -25.40 14.65 8.48
C LYS A 707 -26.79 14.00 8.44
N GLU A 708 -27.38 13.91 7.25
CA GLU A 708 -28.68 13.26 7.02
C GLU A 708 -28.64 11.79 7.45
N ASP A 709 -27.63 11.03 6.99
CA ASP A 709 -27.38 9.65 7.39
C ASP A 709 -27.22 9.54 8.93
N VAL A 710 -26.38 10.38 9.54
CA VAL A 710 -26.09 10.34 10.99
C VAL A 710 -27.35 10.59 11.82
N VAL A 711 -28.12 11.63 11.49
CA VAL A 711 -29.40 11.93 12.17
C VAL A 711 -30.35 10.74 12.04
N GLY A 712 -30.55 10.25 10.81
CA GLY A 712 -31.40 9.09 10.54
C GLY A 712 -30.99 7.83 11.31
N TYR A 713 -29.69 7.53 11.42
CA TYR A 713 -29.22 6.36 12.15
C TYR A 713 -29.28 6.51 13.68
N VAL A 714 -28.96 7.67 14.27
CA VAL A 714 -29.00 7.83 15.74
C VAL A 714 -30.42 7.63 16.29
N TYR A 715 -31.43 8.16 15.59
CA TYR A 715 -32.83 7.92 15.95
C TYR A 715 -33.28 6.48 15.66
N ASN A 716 -33.06 5.96 14.45
CA ASN A 716 -33.80 4.78 13.96
C ASN A 716 -33.05 3.42 14.08
N LEU A 717 -31.77 3.39 14.46
CA LEU A 717 -31.01 2.14 14.54
C LEU A 717 -31.47 1.25 15.70
N GLU A 718 -31.84 -0.01 15.43
CA GLU A 718 -32.12 -0.98 16.51
C GLU A 718 -30.81 -1.39 17.22
N VAL A 719 -30.66 -1.00 18.49
CA VAL A 719 -29.47 -1.27 19.30
C VAL A 719 -29.77 -2.32 20.37
N GLN A 720 -28.97 -3.38 20.42
CA GLN A 720 -29.01 -4.37 21.51
C GLN A 720 -27.91 -4.05 22.54
N VAL A 721 -28.34 -3.58 23.72
CA VAL A 721 -27.45 -3.29 24.86
C VAL A 721 -27.12 -4.60 25.59
N GLU A 722 -26.15 -5.36 25.08
CA GLU A 722 -25.57 -6.48 25.82
C GLU A 722 -24.72 -5.95 26.99
N LYS A 723 -25.31 -5.85 28.20
CA LYS A 723 -24.52 -5.65 29.42
C LYS A 723 -23.52 -6.78 29.56
N ALA A 724 -22.23 -6.44 29.58
CA ALA A 724 -21.13 -7.40 29.56
C ALA A 724 -21.27 -8.43 30.71
N LYS A 725 -21.55 -9.69 30.36
CA LYS A 725 -21.49 -10.79 31.33
C LYS A 725 -20.03 -10.94 31.75
N HIS A 726 -19.74 -10.74 33.03
CA HIS A 726 -18.40 -10.92 33.61
C HIS A 726 -17.75 -12.22 33.10
N VAL A 727 -16.74 -12.07 32.24
CA VAL A 727 -15.88 -13.18 31.84
C VAL A 727 -14.86 -13.37 32.95
N VAL A 728 -15.33 -13.89 34.09
CA VAL A 728 -14.48 -14.23 35.23
C VAL A 728 -13.32 -15.08 34.71
N PRO A 729 -12.05 -14.62 34.80
CA PRO A 729 -10.93 -15.34 34.21
C PRO A 729 -10.91 -16.79 34.66
N GLN A 730 -10.63 -17.73 33.76
CA GLN A 730 -10.85 -19.15 34.05
C GLN A 730 -10.08 -19.63 35.30
N ALA A 731 -8.92 -19.03 35.58
CA ALA A 731 -8.16 -19.22 36.81
C ALA A 731 -8.89 -18.73 38.08
N VAL A 732 -9.58 -17.58 38.03
CA VAL A 732 -10.39 -17.03 39.13
C VAL A 732 -11.67 -17.86 39.33
N SER A 733 -12.28 -18.33 38.24
CA SER A 733 -13.42 -19.26 38.30
C SER A 733 -13.03 -20.59 38.97
N ASP A 734 -11.89 -21.18 38.61
CA ASP A 734 -11.38 -22.39 39.27
C ASP A 734 -10.90 -22.13 40.70
N LEU A 735 -10.40 -20.93 41.02
CA LEU A 735 -10.07 -20.53 42.39
C LEU A 735 -11.33 -20.44 43.26
N LEU A 736 -12.39 -19.76 42.78
CA LEU A 736 -13.70 -19.68 43.44
C LEU A 736 -14.36 -21.05 43.59
N ARG A 737 -14.21 -21.93 42.59
CA ARG A 737 -14.71 -23.31 42.66
C ARG A 737 -13.95 -24.15 43.70
N ARG A 738 -12.64 -23.92 43.85
CA ARG A 738 -11.79 -24.55 44.88
C ARG A 738 -12.02 -23.99 46.30
N THR A 739 -12.28 -22.70 46.46
CA THR A 739 -12.63 -22.11 47.77
C THR A 739 -14.06 -22.46 48.18
N GLY A 740 -15.02 -22.43 47.25
CA GLY A 740 -16.40 -22.89 47.44
C GLY A 740 -16.48 -24.36 47.87
N ALA A 741 -15.69 -25.24 47.25
CA ALA A 741 -15.59 -26.63 47.68
C ALA A 741 -15.05 -26.80 49.12
N LYS A 742 -14.07 -25.97 49.52
CA LYS A 742 -13.58 -25.94 50.92
C LYS A 742 -14.62 -25.38 51.89
N ALA A 743 -15.42 -24.40 51.48
CA ALA A 743 -16.50 -23.86 52.30
C ALA A 743 -17.62 -24.90 52.51
N ALA A 744 -18.04 -25.62 51.46
CA ALA A 744 -19.03 -26.68 51.56
C ALA A 744 -18.57 -27.82 52.48
N ALA A 745 -17.32 -28.29 52.33
CA ALA A 745 -16.74 -29.33 53.17
C ALA A 745 -16.61 -28.93 54.66
N ALA A 746 -16.56 -27.63 54.98
CA ALA A 746 -16.57 -27.14 56.35
C ALA A 746 -17.99 -27.08 56.97
N VAL A 747 -19.04 -27.07 56.15
CA VAL A 747 -20.45 -27.00 56.60
C VAL A 747 -21.08 -28.39 56.75
N GLU A 748 -20.77 -29.35 55.86
CA GLU A 748 -21.32 -30.72 55.96
C GLU A 748 -20.84 -31.50 57.18
N ALA A 749 -19.74 -31.09 57.82
CA ALA A 749 -19.27 -31.66 59.09
C ALA A 749 -20.17 -31.29 60.30
N GLY A 750 -21.16 -30.41 60.13
CA GLY A 750 -21.81 -29.68 61.24
C GLY A 750 -23.33 -29.83 61.41
N ALA A 751 -24.07 -30.52 60.55
CA ALA A 751 -25.54 -30.61 60.68
C ALA A 751 -26.13 -31.96 60.22
N GLY A 752 -26.69 -32.71 61.17
CA GLY A 752 -27.45 -33.93 60.89
C GLY A 752 -28.97 -33.73 61.03
N ALA A 753 -29.72 -34.61 60.34
CA ALA A 753 -31.13 -34.96 60.52
C ALA A 753 -32.25 -34.24 59.71
N LYS A 754 -32.97 -35.10 58.96
CA LYS A 754 -34.41 -35.06 58.57
C LYS A 754 -34.90 -34.32 57.32
N ALA A 755 -35.11 -35.15 56.28
CA ALA A 755 -36.43 -35.45 55.68
C ALA A 755 -37.17 -34.39 54.81
N GLY A 756 -36.93 -34.45 53.50
CA GLY A 756 -37.71 -35.31 52.58
C GLY A 756 -39.03 -34.81 52.00
N ALA A 757 -39.07 -34.68 50.67
CA ALA A 757 -40.25 -34.93 49.81
C ALA A 757 -39.82 -35.13 48.33
N GLU A 758 -40.44 -36.08 47.64
CA GLU A 758 -40.31 -36.44 46.21
C GLU A 758 -41.65 -37.11 45.79
N PRO A 759 -41.94 -37.44 44.51
CA PRO A 759 -41.30 -37.06 43.25
C PRO A 759 -42.28 -36.60 42.13
N ALA A 760 -41.75 -36.20 40.97
CA ALA A 760 -42.46 -36.34 39.68
C ALA A 760 -41.48 -36.42 38.48
N SER A 761 -41.32 -37.64 37.95
CA SER A 761 -40.94 -38.07 36.58
C SER A 761 -40.94 -37.02 35.45
N THR A 762 -40.09 -37.11 34.41
CA THR A 762 -39.92 -38.30 33.53
C THR A 762 -38.49 -38.61 33.05
N ALA A 763 -38.32 -39.83 32.52
CA ALA A 763 -37.09 -40.46 31.98
C ALA A 763 -36.65 -39.86 30.60
N THR A 764 -35.56 -40.27 29.92
CA THR A 764 -34.98 -41.64 29.77
C THR A 764 -33.52 -41.61 29.24
N GLU A 765 -32.68 -42.58 29.70
CA GLU A 765 -31.49 -43.27 29.09
C GLU A 765 -30.57 -42.55 28.05
N GLU A 766 -29.25 -42.74 27.90
CA GLU A 766 -28.11 -43.46 28.55
C GLU A 766 -26.78 -42.95 27.85
N LYS A 767 -25.50 -43.27 28.16
CA LYS A 767 -24.79 -44.20 29.08
C LYS A 767 -23.31 -43.78 29.34
N ASP A 768 -22.65 -44.44 30.30
CA ASP A 768 -21.29 -45.05 30.35
C ASP A 768 -20.32 -44.87 29.14
N ALA A 769 -18.98 -44.82 29.27
CA ALA A 769 -17.99 -44.88 30.38
C ALA A 769 -16.67 -44.19 29.89
N ASP A 770 -15.52 -44.08 30.57
CA ASP A 770 -14.91 -44.84 31.68
C ASP A 770 -13.98 -43.94 32.53
N ALA A 771 -13.48 -44.46 33.65
CA ALA A 771 -12.62 -43.73 34.59
C ALA A 771 -11.35 -44.50 34.98
N GLU A 772 -10.35 -43.80 35.53
CA GLU A 772 -9.51 -44.41 36.58
C GLU A 772 -8.95 -43.35 37.55
N THR A 773 -8.63 -43.76 38.78
CA THR A 773 -8.33 -42.87 39.93
C THR A 773 -7.24 -43.44 40.83
N THR A 774 -6.45 -42.55 41.45
CA THR A 774 -5.71 -42.67 42.75
C THR A 774 -4.87 -41.38 42.90
N ALA A 775 -4.78 -40.64 44.03
CA ALA A 775 -4.58 -40.98 45.46
C ALA A 775 -3.21 -41.64 45.73
N SER A 776 -2.35 -41.22 46.65
CA SER A 776 -2.43 -40.20 47.72
C SER A 776 -1.12 -39.35 47.71
N GLU A 777 -0.62 -38.61 48.71
CA GLU A 777 -0.88 -38.52 50.16
C GLU A 777 -0.71 -37.06 50.66
N THR A 778 -0.22 -36.85 51.88
CA THR A 778 -0.04 -35.56 52.57
C THR A 778 1.38 -35.38 53.12
N THR A 779 1.80 -34.14 53.37
CA THR A 779 2.16 -33.65 54.73
C THR A 779 2.42 -32.14 54.74
N ALA A 780 2.38 -31.50 55.92
CA ALA A 780 2.48 -30.04 56.09
C ALA A 780 3.20 -29.65 57.39
N SER A 781 3.79 -28.44 57.39
CA SER A 781 4.34 -27.66 58.52
C SER A 781 4.52 -26.23 57.96
N GLU A 782 3.93 -25.16 58.49
CA GLU A 782 4.27 -24.43 59.73
C GLU A 782 5.70 -23.86 59.74
N THR A 783 5.99 -22.63 60.21
CA THR A 783 5.15 -21.46 60.64
C THR A 783 6.00 -20.18 60.64
N THR A 784 5.36 -19.05 60.99
CA THR A 784 5.93 -17.74 61.40
C THR A 784 6.30 -16.76 60.28
N GLY A 785 6.17 -15.47 60.60
CA GLY A 785 6.47 -14.33 59.73
C GLY A 785 6.76 -13.08 60.57
N SER A 786 6.90 -11.92 59.91
CA SER A 786 7.06 -10.61 60.55
C SER A 786 6.44 -9.52 59.68
N GLU A 787 6.06 -8.41 60.29
CA GLU A 787 5.28 -7.33 59.66
C GLU A 787 6.13 -6.39 58.80
N ALA A 788 5.54 -5.87 57.72
CA ALA A 788 5.94 -4.65 57.05
C ALA A 788 4.72 -4.01 56.37
N THR A 789 4.16 -2.97 56.98
CA THR A 789 3.03 -2.19 56.44
C THR A 789 3.54 -0.96 55.69
N GLY A 790 3.08 -0.72 54.45
CA GLY A 790 3.43 0.52 53.73
C GLY A 790 3.28 0.56 52.21
N SER A 791 2.13 0.15 51.64
CA SER A 791 1.84 0.34 50.19
C SER A 791 0.36 0.52 49.80
N ALA A 792 -0.58 0.42 50.74
CA ALA A 792 -2.00 0.20 50.43
C ALA A 792 -2.74 1.37 49.73
N GLU A 793 -2.23 2.60 49.80
CA GLU A 793 -2.92 3.79 49.22
C GLU A 793 -2.60 4.04 47.74
N ALA A 794 -1.84 3.15 47.08
CA ALA A 794 -1.54 3.22 45.64
C ALA A 794 -2.21 2.11 44.83
N GLU A 795 -2.27 0.89 45.38
CA GLU A 795 -2.88 -0.28 44.70
C GLU A 795 -4.40 -0.11 44.54
N ASP A 796 -5.10 0.53 45.50
CA ASP A 796 -6.55 0.78 45.39
C ASP A 796 -6.90 1.72 44.22
N THR A 797 -6.06 2.72 43.89
CA THR A 797 -6.28 3.59 42.73
C THR A 797 -6.06 2.89 41.40
N GLU A 798 -5.02 2.05 41.28
CA GLU A 798 -4.82 1.25 40.06
C GLU A 798 -5.92 0.18 39.91
N ALA A 799 -6.44 -0.37 41.02
CA ALA A 799 -7.57 -1.29 41.01
C ALA A 799 -8.89 -0.60 40.62
N GLU A 800 -9.19 0.60 41.11
CA GLU A 800 -10.40 1.33 40.72
C GLU A 800 -10.41 1.72 39.24
N ASP A 801 -9.28 2.13 38.66
CA ASP A 801 -9.20 2.47 37.24
C ASP A 801 -9.17 1.23 36.33
N GLN A 802 -8.57 0.12 36.77
CA GLN A 802 -8.70 -1.17 36.07
C GLN A 802 -10.15 -1.70 36.11
N LEU A 803 -10.87 -1.54 37.23
CA LEU A 803 -12.27 -1.94 37.34
C LEU A 803 -13.23 -1.07 36.51
N LYS A 804 -12.90 0.20 36.24
CA LYS A 804 -13.61 1.04 35.27
C LYS A 804 -13.33 0.62 33.82
N ALA A 805 -12.11 0.19 33.52
CA ALA A 805 -11.72 -0.22 32.16
C ALA A 805 -12.46 -1.49 31.67
N GLU A 806 -12.87 -2.39 32.57
CA GLU A 806 -13.55 -3.65 32.20
C GLU A 806 -15.09 -3.57 32.16
N SER A 807 -15.71 -2.42 32.46
CA SER A 807 -17.19 -2.28 32.49
C SER A 807 -17.82 -1.84 31.17
N SER A 808 -17.08 -1.78 30.06
CA SER A 808 -17.56 -1.26 28.78
C SER A 808 -18.85 -1.94 28.31
N VAL A 809 -19.89 -1.14 28.04
CA VAL A 809 -21.05 -1.61 27.27
C VAL A 809 -20.58 -2.04 25.88
N VAL A 810 -21.10 -3.16 25.35
CA VAL A 810 -20.76 -3.62 23.99
C VAL A 810 -22.01 -3.58 23.12
N LEU A 811 -22.20 -2.45 22.43
CA LEU A 811 -23.27 -2.32 21.45
C LEU A 811 -22.98 -3.23 20.23
N ARG A 812 -24.02 -3.85 19.66
CA ARG A 812 -23.95 -4.57 18.39
C ARG A 812 -25.01 -4.05 17.44
N ALA A 813 -24.58 -3.66 16.25
CA ALA A 813 -25.40 -2.96 15.27
C ALA A 813 -25.19 -3.56 13.87
N LYS A 814 -26.18 -4.31 13.41
CA LYS A 814 -26.15 -5.02 12.13
C LYS A 814 -26.04 -4.03 10.97
N GLY A 815 -25.00 -4.15 10.15
CA GLY A 815 -24.71 -3.24 9.03
C GLY A 815 -23.71 -2.12 9.33
N LEU A 816 -23.38 -1.83 10.60
CA LEU A 816 -22.23 -0.97 10.94
C LEU A 816 -20.96 -1.81 11.17
N ASP A 817 -21.11 -3.07 11.61
CA ASP A 817 -20.00 -3.97 11.90
C ASP A 817 -19.41 -4.67 10.66
N ASP A 818 -20.05 -4.52 9.48
CA ASP A 818 -19.66 -5.14 8.21
C ASP A 818 -18.55 -4.35 7.46
N GLY A 819 -17.60 -3.79 8.20
CA GLY A 819 -16.41 -3.11 7.66
C GLY A 819 -15.46 -4.08 6.92
N PRO A 820 -14.65 -3.58 5.96
CA PRO A 820 -13.69 -4.42 5.24
C PRO A 820 -12.64 -4.97 6.20
N ASN A 821 -12.74 -6.27 6.51
CA ASN A 821 -11.74 -6.99 7.30
C ASN A 821 -10.33 -6.77 6.70
N GLU A 822 -9.31 -6.53 7.53
CA GLU A 822 -7.91 -6.32 7.10
C GLU A 822 -7.43 -7.37 6.08
N ARG A 823 -7.92 -8.60 6.23
CA ARG A 823 -7.71 -9.78 5.36
C ARG A 823 -8.10 -9.57 3.88
N GLN A 824 -8.77 -8.47 3.54
CA GLN A 824 -9.25 -8.14 2.20
C GLN A 824 -8.59 -6.87 1.61
N LEU A 825 -7.75 -6.18 2.39
CA LEU A 825 -7.06 -4.97 1.95
C LEU A 825 -5.94 -5.30 0.97
N ARG A 826 -5.67 -4.36 0.06
CA ARG A 826 -4.53 -4.33 -0.86
C ARG A 826 -3.78 -3.02 -0.70
N TYR A 827 -2.47 -3.11 -0.84
CA TYR A 827 -1.55 -1.98 -0.75
C TYR A 827 -0.86 -1.81 -2.10
N SER A 828 -0.66 -0.56 -2.56
CA SER A 828 0.06 -0.30 -3.81
C SER A 828 0.94 0.96 -3.71
N SER A 829 2.16 0.82 -4.22
CA SER A 829 3.23 1.84 -4.23
C SER A 829 4.12 1.68 -5.47
N ALA A 830 5.16 2.53 -5.58
CA ALA A 830 6.10 2.55 -6.71
C ALA A 830 6.81 1.20 -6.98
N GLU A 831 7.00 0.38 -5.94
CA GLU A 831 7.79 -0.86 -6.02
C GLU A 831 6.98 -2.08 -6.52
N GLY A 832 5.68 -1.92 -6.79
CA GLY A 832 4.83 -3.00 -7.31
C GLY A 832 4.56 -4.14 -6.31
N SER A 833 4.70 -3.85 -5.01
CA SER A 833 4.53 -4.78 -3.90
C SER A 833 3.06 -5.12 -3.63
N ASP A 834 2.49 -6.07 -4.41
CA ASP A 834 1.19 -6.72 -4.15
C ASP A 834 1.32 -7.68 -2.93
N VAL A 835 1.77 -7.13 -1.79
CA VAL A 835 2.14 -7.83 -0.56
C VAL A 835 0.91 -8.05 0.30
N GLN A 836 0.49 -9.31 0.39
CA GLN A 836 -0.35 -9.78 1.48
C GLN A 836 0.51 -9.86 2.75
N ASP A 837 0.12 -9.12 3.78
CA ASP A 837 0.77 -9.14 5.09
C ASP A 837 0.95 -10.58 5.61
N SER A 838 2.16 -10.92 6.07
CA SER A 838 2.50 -12.21 6.65
C SER A 838 1.64 -12.62 7.85
N GLY A 839 1.04 -11.65 8.56
CA GLY A 839 0.03 -11.91 9.60
C GLY A 839 -1.16 -12.73 9.08
N THR A 840 -1.54 -12.57 7.81
CA THR A 840 -2.73 -13.22 7.21
C THR A 840 -2.60 -14.73 7.01
N LEU A 841 -1.37 -15.30 7.03
CA LEU A 841 -1.14 -16.70 6.75
C LEU A 841 -1.72 -17.61 7.85
N THR A 842 -2.54 -18.60 7.47
CA THR A 842 -3.04 -19.62 8.39
C THR A 842 -1.89 -20.44 8.99
N ARG A 843 -2.14 -21.11 10.14
CA ARG A 843 -1.15 -21.97 10.82
C ARG A 843 -0.61 -23.10 9.92
N ALA A 844 -1.34 -23.49 8.88
CA ALA A 844 -0.89 -24.43 7.85
C ALA A 844 0.04 -23.76 6.81
N GLN A 845 -0.31 -22.57 6.31
CA GLN A 845 0.53 -21.82 5.37
C GLN A 845 1.86 -21.36 6.01
N ARG A 846 1.82 -20.85 7.25
CA ARG A 846 3.06 -20.51 8.00
C ARG A 846 3.99 -21.72 8.12
N ARG A 847 3.45 -22.93 8.31
CA ARG A 847 4.21 -24.20 8.35
C ARG A 847 4.76 -24.66 6.99
N ARG A 848 4.17 -24.26 5.86
CA ARG A 848 4.74 -24.50 4.52
C ARG A 848 5.86 -23.52 4.18
N ARG A 849 5.62 -22.23 4.45
CA ARG A 849 6.59 -21.16 4.20
C ARG A 849 7.87 -21.37 5.03
N ALA A 850 7.73 -21.76 6.30
CA ALA A 850 8.82 -22.17 7.18
C ALA A 850 9.49 -23.52 6.82
N ARG A 851 9.09 -24.16 5.72
CA ARG A 851 9.72 -25.36 5.14
C ARG A 851 10.28 -25.13 3.73
N GLY A 852 10.16 -23.91 3.19
CA GLY A 852 10.58 -23.60 1.82
C GLY A 852 9.71 -24.25 0.73
N GLU A 853 8.50 -24.72 1.06
CA GLU A 853 7.63 -25.44 0.10
C GLU A 853 6.99 -24.52 -0.97
N ASP A 854 7.05 -23.19 -0.83
CA ASP A 854 6.47 -22.21 -1.76
C ASP A 854 7.37 -21.98 -3.00
N GLY A 855 7.74 -23.06 -3.68
CA GLY A 855 8.60 -23.07 -4.88
C GLY A 855 7.99 -23.84 -6.05
N THR A 856 7.39 -23.11 -7.00
CA THR A 856 6.91 -23.59 -8.32
C THR A 856 6.08 -24.89 -8.33
N ALA A 857 4.75 -24.75 -8.42
CA ALA A 857 3.85 -25.83 -8.81
C ALA A 857 3.99 -26.16 -10.32
N ALA A 858 5.14 -26.72 -10.72
CA ALA A 858 5.36 -27.22 -12.07
C ALA A 858 4.55 -28.50 -12.29
N ASN A 859 3.71 -28.51 -13.33
CA ASN A 859 2.99 -29.73 -13.76
C ASN A 859 3.98 -30.75 -14.34
N THR A 860 4.51 -31.63 -13.49
CA THR A 860 5.33 -32.78 -13.92
C THR A 860 4.44 -33.82 -14.60
N VAL A 861 4.26 -33.67 -15.91
CA VAL A 861 3.74 -34.75 -16.77
C VAL A 861 4.71 -35.92 -16.67
N SER A 862 4.24 -37.04 -16.11
CA SER A 862 5.08 -38.19 -15.81
C SER A 862 5.33 -39.04 -17.06
N ASP A 863 6.39 -38.72 -17.80
CA ASP A 863 6.87 -39.57 -18.89
C ASP A 863 7.36 -40.93 -18.35
N LYS A 864 6.66 -42.00 -18.72
CA LYS A 864 7.13 -43.38 -18.59
C LYS A 864 7.05 -44.06 -19.96
N PRO A 865 8.12 -44.70 -20.45
CA PRO A 865 8.14 -45.28 -21.78
C PRO A 865 7.45 -46.65 -21.81
N GLU A 866 6.26 -46.72 -22.39
CA GLU A 866 5.64 -48.00 -22.78
C GLU A 866 5.72 -48.22 -24.29
N GLY A 867 6.23 -49.39 -24.70
CA GLY A 867 6.53 -49.68 -26.09
C GLY A 867 6.52 -51.17 -26.44
N ALA A 868 5.35 -51.83 -26.35
CA ALA A 868 5.10 -53.11 -27.01
C ALA A 868 3.58 -53.43 -27.08
N PRO A 869 2.95 -53.40 -28.26
CA PRO A 869 1.58 -53.88 -28.41
C PRO A 869 1.56 -55.41 -28.55
N GLN A 870 0.89 -56.12 -27.63
CA GLN A 870 0.33 -57.44 -27.92
C GLN A 870 -1.07 -57.22 -28.52
N GLY A 871 -1.42 -58.00 -29.55
CA GLY A 871 -2.55 -57.68 -30.42
C GLY A 871 -3.59 -58.78 -30.54
N ASP A 872 -4.84 -58.34 -30.64
CA ASP A 872 -5.89 -58.87 -31.51
C ASP A 872 -6.89 -57.70 -31.74
N GLY A 873 -7.51 -57.50 -32.89
CA GLY A 873 -7.40 -58.21 -34.16
C GLY A 873 -8.76 -58.32 -34.84
N LEU A 874 -9.07 -57.48 -35.86
CA LEU A 874 -10.09 -57.73 -36.91
C LEU A 874 -10.18 -56.59 -37.96
N ASN A 875 -10.64 -56.94 -39.17
CA ASN A 875 -11.35 -56.09 -40.15
C ASN A 875 -10.67 -54.85 -40.80
N ARG A 876 -9.51 -55.06 -41.41
CA ARG A 876 -9.38 -55.14 -42.90
C ARG A 876 -10.46 -54.42 -43.75
N ALA A 877 -10.17 -53.24 -44.33
CA ALA A 877 -10.62 -52.87 -45.69
C ALA A 877 -9.97 -51.58 -46.28
N GLN A 878 -9.20 -51.74 -47.38
CA GLN A 878 -9.04 -50.77 -48.51
C GLN A 878 -8.42 -49.37 -48.25
N ARG A 879 -7.75 -48.68 -49.20
CA ARG A 879 -7.03 -49.06 -50.45
C ARG A 879 -6.20 -47.85 -50.94
N ARG A 880 -4.90 -48.04 -51.26
CA ARG A 880 -4.09 -47.24 -52.24
C ARG A 880 -3.97 -45.72 -51.94
N SER A 881 -3.06 -44.92 -52.51
CA SER A 881 -1.70 -45.05 -53.10
C SER A 881 -1.19 -43.61 -53.32
N GLY A 882 0.09 -43.22 -53.22
CA GLY A 882 1.34 -43.96 -53.03
C GLY A 882 2.42 -43.45 -54.00
N ARG A 883 3.68 -43.28 -53.54
CA ARG A 883 4.86 -42.72 -54.28
C ARG A 883 4.74 -41.21 -54.61
N ARG A 884 5.83 -40.44 -54.76
CA ARG A 884 7.26 -40.79 -54.95
C ARG A 884 8.20 -39.68 -54.44
N ARG A 885 9.44 -40.03 -54.04
CA ARG A 885 10.57 -39.08 -53.92
C ARG A 885 10.97 -38.53 -55.30
N LYS A 886 11.25 -37.22 -55.40
CA LYS A 886 12.59 -36.59 -55.60
C LYS A 886 12.43 -35.18 -56.18
N GLY A 887 13.34 -34.30 -55.80
CA GLY A 887 13.44 -32.88 -56.10
C GLY A 887 14.45 -32.32 -55.10
#